data_AF-A0A0F9Z872-F1
#
_entry.id   AF-A0A0F9Z872-F1
#
_cell.length_a   1.000
_cell.length_b   1.000
_cell.length_c   1.000
_cell.angle_alpha   90.00
_cell.angle_beta   90.00
_cell.angle_gamma   90.00
#
_symmetry.space_group_name_H-M   'P 1'
#
loop_
_entity.id
_entity.type
_entity.pdbx_description
1 polymer ?
#
loop_
_entity_poly.entity_id
_entity_poly.type
_entity_poly.pdbx_seq_one_letter_code
_entity_poly.pdbx_strand_id
1 'polypeptide(L)'
;MARPEKRRKVDSDNAPLNQVEIDARTTELHFDALGPNAAALHTVADASVTQPRGENQLLSKEQRYELLNSLQFDQMDSCRITTKRAHANTCEWLLNNPEYLDWLDPSKLDKHHGLLWIKGKPGAGKSTLMNFALNNACKTMGKTFIISFFFNARGDDLEKSVVGMYRSMLLQLLEQAPALQNVFNSLQSVTSICKPYQWTVESLRFLLEQAILSLGKSSLACFVDALDECDEGQIRDMLSFFEQMGGQTTSAGIRFQMCFSSRHYPYITLTKGLTLVLEEQEGHNLDIDYYLNDKLKIPQSQAAKEIRINLQKKASGVFLWVILVVEMLNMEHDGDHIYDVQEKLRDIPGDIHKLFRHILTRARANKERILLCIQWVLFSRQPLKPEQLYFAILSSNEIEALQNWSPDNTTESTLRKFITDSSEGLVEVTRSNNPTVQFIHESVKDFLLKENGLKEIWPDFGNNFHAESHDKLKHCCLNYISMDVYTKLEVYNSLLKASSKEATELRQQAERAFPFLSYAIQNIFYHANAAEGGGVGQMSFLTTFQLANWIKLANLLEKHQVRRHTLNASILYILAENNMGNLIQSHPSCLSCFEVENERYGPPFFAALFTNSDEAMGAFFKTQAGRKSLASPVHNPYERYCQSGNKRPNFGPSFTFSRQRGILSHLAELGDQTMIEFYLLSSDKANIESEDKNGWTPLWWAAKNGHEDVIKLLLAAGANINIKDKHGQTLLGWATRSDNEAIAKVLLQMDKDNVESRDYISRALIFHVDNEEHEAVIKLLLTAGADTNAKDEDGLTALSWAAKIGYEAAIHLLLAAGADVHVKDKNGWTPLWWAAMKGCEAILIRTLLTAGADVDARDKDNRTPLLWAARIGYEAAAHLLLAAGADINAKDKHGWTPLWWATRKDHQAIVKLLLQTDKVDLGLKDKNGRTLLSWAAGDGNRAIVGLLLETGKIDADSRDDSGRTPLFFAVSIEGHYILEDDPLVEDFIMQLVMLEEMSRKRMRMARQEQGYVVRQENDSCQDTQTAGNVFDKARVDFWRRRIVEMHAVKRDCETVIRLLLAAGVDVNAADKDSQTPLLLAAKNGNEAIIKLLQQTVTCTIKASLKTKQNRTEQNKTTDTHNSGSPTDLPGFESFPATPHEAFEQWLSNAIAYGVVEPHAMVLSTVSKDNAPDARVLILKDVDSRGWHFAIKAASPKGEQIANNCQVASTFYWKEQARQIRLRGRA
;
A
#
# COMPACT_ATOMS: atom_id res chain seq x y z
N MET A 1 27.57 -1.09 55.41
CA MET A 1 27.37 -0.92 56.86
C MET A 1 25.91 -1.30 57.15
N ALA A 2 25.54 -2.10 58.15
CA ALA A 2 26.33 -2.81 59.17
C ALA A 2 25.82 -4.26 59.38
N ARG A 3 26.63 -5.09 60.05
CA ARG A 3 26.35 -6.47 60.56
C ARG A 3 25.95 -6.38 62.07
N PRO A 4 25.63 -7.47 62.84
CA PRO A 4 25.90 -8.92 62.66
C PRO A 4 24.69 -9.82 63.07
N GLU A 5 24.71 -11.12 63.47
CA GLU A 5 25.67 -12.24 63.50
C GLU A 5 24.93 -13.62 63.65
N LYS A 6 25.67 -14.74 63.65
CA LYS A 6 25.39 -16.09 64.26
C LYS A 6 24.19 -16.90 63.72
N ARG A 7 24.28 -18.18 63.27
CA ARG A 7 25.06 -19.42 63.59
C ARG A 7 24.42 -20.38 64.61
N ARG A 8 23.81 -21.47 64.10
CA ARG A 8 23.89 -22.93 64.48
C ARG A 8 22.84 -23.65 63.60
N LYS A 9 23.05 -24.74 62.85
CA LYS A 9 23.94 -25.93 62.88
C LYS A 9 23.46 -27.10 63.77
N VAL A 10 22.73 -28.03 63.13
CA VAL A 10 22.77 -29.51 63.18
C VAL A 10 22.24 -29.90 61.76
N ASP A 11 22.94 -30.59 60.84
CA ASP A 11 23.45 -31.97 60.83
C ASP A 11 22.29 -33.02 60.90
N SER A 12 22.20 -34.09 60.10
CA SER A 12 23.05 -34.62 59.01
C SER A 12 22.33 -35.65 58.09
N ASP A 13 23.04 -36.06 57.03
CA ASP A 13 23.07 -37.39 56.37
C ASP A 13 22.07 -37.87 55.26
N ASN A 14 22.72 -38.51 54.27
CA ASN A 14 22.31 -39.62 53.37
C ASN A 14 21.28 -39.44 52.23
N ALA A 15 21.83 -39.39 51.01
CA ALA A 15 21.30 -40.02 49.78
C ALA A 15 21.80 -41.51 49.72
N PRO A 16 21.66 -42.33 48.62
CA PRO A 16 21.12 -42.06 47.28
C PRO A 16 20.26 -43.23 46.68
N LEU A 17 20.16 -43.26 45.33
CA LEU A 17 19.87 -44.41 44.43
C LEU A 17 18.41 -44.83 44.12
N ASN A 18 18.04 -44.49 42.88
CA ASN A 18 17.55 -45.36 41.80
C ASN A 18 16.18 -46.08 41.80
N GLN A 19 15.50 -45.83 40.67
CA GLN A 19 14.83 -46.77 39.75
C GLN A 19 13.36 -47.23 39.98
N VAL A 20 12.51 -46.61 39.13
CA VAL A 20 11.59 -47.27 38.17
C VAL A 20 10.20 -47.73 38.66
N GLU A 21 9.25 -47.66 37.70
CA GLU A 21 7.88 -48.18 37.65
C GLU A 21 6.77 -47.52 38.50
N ILE A 22 6.00 -46.67 37.80
CA ILE A 22 4.54 -46.77 37.59
C ILE A 22 3.71 -47.31 38.76
N ASP A 23 2.90 -46.44 39.39
CA ASP A 23 1.43 -46.50 39.24
C ASP A 23 0.77 -45.15 39.61
N ALA A 24 -0.57 -45.08 39.58
CA ALA A 24 -1.36 -43.85 39.57
C ALA A 24 -2.35 -43.65 40.74
N ARG A 25 -2.92 -42.43 40.78
CA ARG A 25 -4.16 -41.97 41.47
C ARG A 25 -4.08 -41.52 42.95
N THR A 26 -4.74 -40.37 43.20
CA THR A 26 -5.49 -39.98 44.44
C THR A 26 -4.69 -39.76 45.74
N THR A 27 -5.07 -38.87 46.69
CA THR A 27 -6.32 -38.07 46.87
C THR A 27 -6.06 -36.80 47.73
N GLU A 28 -6.79 -35.70 47.46
CA GLU A 28 -7.40 -34.74 48.42
C GLU A 28 -6.58 -33.88 49.43
N LEU A 29 -7.30 -32.88 49.98
CA LEU A 29 -7.04 -32.02 51.15
C LEU A 29 -5.99 -30.88 50.97
N HIS A 30 -6.18 -29.64 51.47
CA HIS A 30 -7.35 -29.01 52.10
C HIS A 30 -7.36 -27.48 51.87
N PHE A 31 -8.53 -26.84 51.97
CA PHE A 31 -8.68 -25.38 52.07
C PHE A 31 -8.57 -24.92 53.54
N ASP A 32 -7.93 -23.77 53.77
CA ASP A 32 -8.33 -22.68 54.69
C ASP A 32 -7.23 -21.58 54.68
N ALA A 33 -7.41 -20.30 55.04
CA ALA A 33 -8.52 -19.32 54.99
C ALA A 33 -8.19 -18.21 56.02
N LEU A 34 -8.24 -16.93 55.62
CA LEU A 34 -8.72 -15.74 56.37
C LEU A 34 -8.11 -14.41 55.84
N GLY A 35 -8.90 -13.34 55.89
CA GLY A 35 -8.50 -11.96 55.54
C GLY A 35 -8.16 -11.13 56.79
N PRO A 36 -8.66 -9.88 56.96
CA PRO A 36 -9.66 -9.15 56.17
C PRO A 36 -9.28 -7.70 55.80
N ASN A 37 -10.10 -7.04 54.96
CA ASN A 37 -10.83 -5.82 55.37
C ASN A 37 -11.82 -5.35 54.29
N ALA A 38 -13.01 -4.93 54.74
CA ALA A 38 -14.01 -4.24 53.92
C ALA A 38 -14.74 -3.19 54.77
N ALA A 39 -14.80 -1.94 54.31
CA ALA A 39 -15.56 -0.86 54.93
C ALA A 39 -15.78 0.32 53.95
N ALA A 40 -16.80 1.14 54.25
CA ALA A 40 -17.13 2.44 53.65
C ALA A 40 -17.60 2.47 52.17
N LEU A 41 -18.94 2.42 52.01
CA LEU A 41 -19.66 3.00 50.88
C LEU A 41 -20.01 4.48 51.15
N HIS A 42 -20.43 5.19 50.09
CA HIS A 42 -21.01 6.54 50.07
C HIS A 42 -20.10 7.76 50.36
N THR A 43 -19.66 8.43 49.30
CA THR A 43 -19.97 9.86 49.09
C THR A 43 -20.17 10.10 47.58
N VAL A 44 -20.80 11.21 47.19
CA VAL A 44 -21.13 11.57 45.80
C VAL A 44 -20.46 12.89 45.41
N ALA A 45 -20.19 13.06 44.11
CA ALA A 45 -19.81 14.27 43.36
C ALA A 45 -18.33 14.41 42.93
N ASP A 46 -18.21 14.83 41.66
CA ASP A 46 -17.11 15.54 40.97
C ASP A 46 -15.64 15.17 41.23
N ALA A 47 -15.11 14.33 40.33
CA ALA A 47 -13.73 14.43 39.87
C ALA A 47 -13.62 13.99 38.39
N SER A 48 -13.03 14.84 37.53
CA SER A 48 -12.85 14.54 36.11
C SER A 48 -11.68 13.58 35.87
N VAL A 49 -11.96 12.33 35.51
CA VAL A 49 -10.93 11.35 35.13
C VAL A 49 -10.61 11.47 33.64
N THR A 50 -9.38 11.88 33.32
CA THR A 50 -8.86 11.93 31.95
C THR A 50 -8.66 10.52 31.38
N GLN A 51 -9.40 10.17 30.33
CA GLN A 51 -9.19 8.92 29.60
C GLN A 51 -7.84 8.92 28.85
N PRO A 52 -7.09 7.81 28.83
CA PRO A 52 -6.02 7.63 27.86
C PRO A 52 -6.64 7.47 26.45
N ARG A 53 -6.22 8.31 25.50
CA ARG A 53 -6.72 8.27 24.11
C ARG A 53 -6.15 7.08 23.33
N GLY A 54 -6.80 5.94 23.43
CA GLY A 54 -6.84 4.96 22.34
C GLY A 54 -8.04 5.25 21.46
N GLU A 55 -7.85 5.53 20.17
CA GLU A 55 -8.95 5.77 19.24
C GLU A 55 -9.60 4.45 18.81
N ASN A 56 -10.55 3.95 19.62
CA ASN A 56 -11.44 2.86 19.22
C ASN A 56 -12.26 3.31 18.00
N GLN A 57 -11.86 2.90 16.80
CA GLN A 57 -12.62 3.12 15.58
C GLN A 57 -13.98 2.44 15.69
N LEU A 58 -15.04 3.24 15.85
CA LEU A 58 -16.41 2.76 15.85
C LEU A 58 -16.72 2.16 14.47
N LEU A 59 -17.04 0.86 14.44
CA LEU A 59 -17.46 0.17 13.22
C LEU A 59 -18.57 0.93 12.49
N SER A 60 -18.51 0.95 11.16
CA SER A 60 -19.58 1.49 10.33
C SER A 60 -20.85 0.62 10.44
N LYS A 61 -22.01 1.16 10.03
CA LYS A 61 -23.26 0.39 10.04
C LYS A 61 -23.18 -0.79 9.06
N GLU A 62 -22.52 -0.57 7.94
CA GLU A 62 -22.27 -1.52 6.87
C GLU A 62 -21.36 -2.65 7.37
N GLN A 63 -20.26 -2.32 8.07
CA GLN A 63 -19.38 -3.32 8.68
C GLN A 63 -20.10 -4.18 9.73
N ARG A 64 -20.93 -3.58 10.60
CA ARG A 64 -21.74 -4.36 11.57
C ARG A 64 -22.78 -5.24 10.87
N TYR A 65 -23.42 -4.76 9.80
CA TYR A 65 -24.36 -5.54 9.00
C TYR A 65 -23.66 -6.71 8.30
N GLU A 66 -22.44 -6.53 7.78
CA GLU A 66 -21.65 -7.61 7.18
C GLU A 66 -21.20 -8.66 8.21
N LEU A 67 -20.80 -8.24 9.42
CA LEU A 67 -20.52 -9.18 10.52
C LEU A 67 -21.77 -9.94 10.96
N LEU A 68 -22.92 -9.27 11.08
CA LEU A 68 -24.20 -9.89 11.42
C LEU A 68 -24.61 -10.95 10.38
N ASN A 69 -24.56 -10.61 9.09
CA ASN A 69 -24.83 -11.55 8.00
C ASN A 69 -23.84 -12.72 7.98
N SER A 70 -22.58 -12.52 8.39
CA SER A 70 -21.59 -13.60 8.45
C SER A 70 -21.81 -14.60 9.59
N LEU A 71 -22.67 -14.28 10.57
CA LEU A 71 -23.12 -15.25 11.57
C LEU A 71 -24.14 -16.24 10.97
N GLN A 72 -24.98 -15.79 10.02
CA GLN A 72 -26.02 -16.61 9.40
C GLN A 72 -25.43 -17.78 8.60
N PHE A 73 -26.16 -18.89 8.55
CA PHE A 73 -25.87 -20.05 7.69
C PHE A 73 -27.18 -20.71 7.24
N ASP A 74 -27.11 -21.53 6.18
CA ASP A 74 -28.26 -22.26 5.68
C ASP A 74 -28.83 -23.24 6.74
N GLN A 75 -30.15 -23.47 6.69
CA GLN A 75 -30.88 -24.40 7.57
C GLN A 75 -30.80 -24.16 9.09
N MET A 76 -30.30 -23.00 9.54
CA MET A 76 -30.15 -22.64 10.97
C MET A 76 -31.39 -22.87 11.87
N ASP A 77 -32.61 -22.77 11.33
CA ASP A 77 -33.87 -23.06 12.05
C ASP A 77 -34.50 -24.44 11.73
N SER A 78 -33.98 -25.19 10.75
CA SER A 78 -34.65 -26.36 10.17
C SER A 78 -35.02 -27.42 11.21
N CYS A 79 -34.10 -27.76 12.13
CA CYS A 79 -34.30 -28.84 13.10
C CYS A 79 -35.49 -28.59 14.07
N ARG A 80 -35.75 -27.32 14.41
CA ARG A 80 -36.93 -26.93 15.21
C ARG A 80 -38.25 -27.16 14.46
N ILE A 81 -38.25 -26.96 13.14
CA ILE A 81 -39.43 -27.11 12.27
C ILE A 81 -39.70 -28.59 11.97
N THR A 82 -38.65 -29.41 11.80
CA THR A 82 -38.78 -30.85 11.53
C THR A 82 -39.18 -31.65 12.76
N THR A 83 -38.80 -31.21 13.97
CA THR A 83 -39.21 -31.83 15.24
C THR A 83 -40.73 -31.95 15.32
N LYS A 84 -41.24 -33.19 15.35
CA LYS A 84 -42.67 -33.49 15.43
C LYS A 84 -43.29 -32.81 16.66
N ARG A 85 -44.37 -32.05 16.45
CA ARG A 85 -45.11 -31.41 17.55
C ARG A 85 -45.59 -32.48 18.55
N ALA A 86 -45.62 -32.12 19.83
CA ALA A 86 -46.25 -32.92 20.87
C ALA A 86 -47.67 -33.36 20.46
N HIS A 87 -48.08 -34.54 20.91
CA HIS A 87 -49.43 -35.01 20.69
C HIS A 87 -50.41 -34.10 21.46
N ALA A 88 -51.69 -34.09 21.05
CA ALA A 88 -52.72 -33.40 21.81
C ALA A 88 -52.73 -33.94 23.26
N ASN A 89 -52.74 -33.01 24.21
CA ASN A 89 -52.75 -33.26 25.66
C ASN A 89 -51.54 -34.05 26.19
N THR A 90 -50.37 -33.96 25.55
CA THR A 90 -49.10 -34.50 26.08
C THR A 90 -48.10 -33.41 26.44
N CYS A 91 -47.14 -33.72 27.32
CA CYS A 91 -46.10 -32.85 27.88
C CYS A 91 -46.58 -31.73 28.82
N GLU A 92 -47.90 -31.57 29.03
CA GLU A 92 -48.46 -30.54 29.90
C GLU A 92 -48.07 -30.70 31.38
N TRP A 93 -47.74 -31.92 31.81
CA TRP A 93 -47.25 -32.23 33.16
C TRP A 93 -45.96 -31.46 33.50
N LEU A 94 -45.13 -31.11 32.52
CA LEU A 94 -43.89 -30.34 32.74
C LEU A 94 -44.19 -28.98 33.40
N LEU A 95 -45.33 -28.37 33.08
CA LEU A 95 -45.71 -27.07 33.63
C LEU A 95 -46.05 -27.12 35.13
N ASN A 96 -46.22 -28.32 35.68
CA ASN A 96 -46.48 -28.59 37.10
C ASN A 96 -45.32 -29.37 37.76
N ASN A 97 -44.23 -29.68 37.04
CA ASN A 97 -43.09 -30.42 37.57
C ASN A 97 -42.26 -29.53 38.54
N PRO A 98 -41.81 -30.04 39.70
CA PRO A 98 -41.07 -29.24 40.69
C PRO A 98 -39.78 -28.64 40.16
N GLU A 99 -38.94 -29.39 39.44
CA GLU A 99 -37.66 -28.92 38.93
C GLU A 99 -37.83 -27.82 37.86
N TYR A 100 -38.86 -27.92 37.02
CA TYR A 100 -39.19 -26.90 36.03
C TYR A 100 -39.74 -25.63 36.69
N LEU A 101 -40.61 -25.75 37.71
CA LEU A 101 -41.10 -24.61 38.47
C LEU A 101 -39.98 -23.92 39.26
N ASP A 102 -39.08 -24.69 39.88
CA ASP A 102 -37.92 -24.16 40.61
C ASP A 102 -36.94 -23.44 39.68
N TRP A 103 -36.75 -23.94 38.45
CA TRP A 103 -35.97 -23.26 37.42
C TRP A 103 -36.56 -21.91 36.99
N LEU A 104 -37.89 -21.75 37.04
CA LEU A 104 -38.59 -20.51 36.68
C LEU A 104 -38.61 -19.44 37.79
N ASP A 105 -38.35 -19.83 39.05
CA ASP A 105 -38.41 -18.98 40.24
C ASP A 105 -37.16 -18.09 40.40
N PRO A 106 -37.27 -16.75 40.29
CA PRO A 106 -36.13 -15.85 40.46
C PRO A 106 -35.47 -15.93 41.84
N SER A 107 -36.20 -16.35 42.88
CA SER A 107 -35.68 -16.47 44.25
C SER A 107 -34.79 -17.69 44.45
N LYS A 108 -34.69 -18.58 43.45
CA LYS A 108 -33.90 -19.81 43.51
C LYS A 108 -32.63 -19.76 42.65
N LEU A 109 -32.42 -18.70 41.85
CA LEU A 109 -31.29 -18.56 40.93
C LEU A 109 -29.92 -18.82 41.58
N ASP A 110 -29.68 -18.37 42.82
CA ASP A 110 -28.41 -18.62 43.54
C ASP A 110 -28.08 -20.11 43.74
N LYS A 111 -29.09 -20.99 43.74
CA LYS A 111 -28.97 -22.43 43.94
C LYS A 111 -28.56 -23.17 42.67
N HIS A 112 -29.06 -22.74 41.51
CA HIS A 112 -28.94 -23.46 40.23
C HIS A 112 -28.38 -22.64 39.07
N HIS A 113 -27.94 -21.39 39.31
CA HIS A 113 -27.32 -20.48 38.35
C HIS A 113 -28.10 -20.31 37.02
N GLY A 114 -29.43 -20.45 37.06
CA GLY A 114 -30.28 -20.39 35.88
C GLY A 114 -30.25 -21.65 34.98
N LEU A 115 -29.52 -22.71 35.36
CA LEU A 115 -29.39 -23.93 34.55
C LEU A 115 -30.45 -24.99 34.88
N LEU A 116 -31.00 -25.63 33.85
CA LEU A 116 -31.81 -26.84 33.89
C LEU A 116 -31.34 -27.83 32.81
N TRP A 117 -31.23 -29.11 33.15
CA TRP A 117 -30.76 -30.16 32.23
C TRP A 117 -31.74 -31.34 32.19
N ILE A 118 -32.39 -31.51 31.04
CA ILE A 118 -33.36 -32.56 30.74
C ILE A 118 -32.61 -33.78 30.17
N LYS A 119 -32.62 -34.90 30.89
CA LYS A 119 -31.93 -36.16 30.53
C LYS A 119 -32.93 -37.27 30.22
N GLY A 120 -32.55 -38.21 29.35
CA GLY A 120 -33.35 -39.39 29.06
C GLY A 120 -32.79 -40.27 27.95
N LYS A 121 -33.28 -41.51 27.87
CA LYS A 121 -32.98 -42.55 26.87
C LYS A 121 -33.07 -42.05 25.42
N PRO A 122 -32.40 -42.75 24.48
CA PRO A 122 -32.67 -42.58 23.06
C PRO A 122 -34.14 -42.90 22.76
N GLY A 123 -34.83 -42.04 22.00
CA GLY A 123 -36.25 -42.23 21.65
C GLY A 123 -37.26 -41.86 22.74
N ALA A 124 -36.84 -41.33 23.89
CA ALA A 124 -37.71 -40.95 25.00
C ALA A 124 -38.56 -39.68 24.77
N GLY A 125 -38.38 -38.94 23.65
CA GLY A 125 -39.19 -37.75 23.35
C GLY A 125 -38.63 -36.40 23.84
N LYS A 126 -37.36 -36.33 24.25
CA LYS A 126 -36.68 -35.11 24.74
C LYS A 126 -36.93 -33.87 23.87
N SER A 127 -36.68 -33.96 22.57
CA SER A 127 -36.86 -32.85 21.61
C SER A 127 -38.31 -32.37 21.52
N THR A 128 -39.27 -33.29 21.66
CA THR A 128 -40.70 -32.97 21.72
C THR A 128 -41.03 -32.16 22.98
N LEU A 129 -40.50 -32.58 24.13
CA LEU A 129 -40.65 -31.91 25.42
C LEU A 129 -39.96 -30.54 25.44
N MET A 130 -38.76 -30.43 24.85
CA MET A 130 -38.01 -29.18 24.70
C MET A 130 -38.74 -28.19 23.77
N ASN A 131 -39.25 -28.66 22.64
CA ASN A 131 -40.07 -27.84 21.73
C ASN A 131 -41.39 -27.42 22.40
N PHE A 132 -42.01 -28.26 23.23
CA PHE A 132 -43.16 -27.87 24.06
C PHE A 132 -42.78 -26.76 25.06
N ALA A 133 -41.70 -26.94 25.83
CA ALA A 133 -41.22 -25.96 26.81
C ALA A 133 -40.89 -24.60 26.18
N LEU A 134 -40.19 -24.60 25.04
CA LEU A 134 -39.88 -23.40 24.24
C LEU A 134 -41.17 -22.70 23.76
N ASN A 135 -42.11 -23.44 23.17
CA ASN A 135 -43.36 -22.87 22.66
C ASN A 135 -44.30 -22.41 23.80
N ASN A 136 -44.15 -22.93 25.02
CA ASN A 136 -44.81 -22.38 26.20
C ASN A 136 -44.13 -21.10 26.69
N ALA A 137 -42.79 -21.07 26.76
CA ALA A 137 -42.03 -19.88 27.10
C ALA A 137 -42.36 -18.69 26.18
N CYS A 138 -42.42 -18.91 24.87
CA CYS A 138 -42.82 -17.90 23.88
C CYS A 138 -44.24 -17.33 24.08
N LYS A 139 -45.14 -18.04 24.77
CA LYS A 139 -46.51 -17.58 25.08
C LYS A 139 -46.61 -16.87 26.44
N THR A 140 -45.76 -17.25 27.39
CA THR A 140 -45.91 -16.88 28.81
C THR A 140 -44.89 -15.83 29.27
N MET A 141 -43.67 -15.85 28.73
CA MET A 141 -42.56 -15.01 29.17
C MET A 141 -42.42 -13.71 28.37
N GLY A 142 -43.51 -12.98 28.14
CA GLY A 142 -43.61 -11.83 27.22
C GLY A 142 -42.76 -10.58 27.53
N LYS A 143 -41.73 -10.67 28.39
CA LYS A 143 -40.69 -9.66 28.65
C LYS A 143 -39.25 -10.23 28.64
N THR A 144 -39.10 -11.51 28.31
CA THR A 144 -37.83 -12.22 28.25
C THR A 144 -37.44 -12.41 26.79
N PHE A 145 -36.18 -12.14 26.44
CA PHE A 145 -35.62 -12.55 25.15
C PHE A 145 -35.53 -14.08 25.12
N ILE A 146 -35.94 -14.70 24.03
CA ILE A 146 -35.97 -16.16 23.91
C ILE A 146 -35.18 -16.57 22.67
N ILE A 147 -34.12 -17.34 22.87
CA ILE A 147 -33.27 -17.86 21.79
C ILE A 147 -33.18 -19.39 21.91
N SER A 148 -33.04 -20.08 20.78
CA SER A 148 -33.01 -21.55 20.76
C SER A 148 -32.09 -22.12 19.70
N PHE A 149 -31.48 -23.27 19.99
CA PHE A 149 -30.75 -24.08 19.03
C PHE A 149 -31.11 -25.56 19.18
N PHE A 150 -31.20 -26.28 18.08
CA PHE A 150 -31.51 -27.72 18.05
C PHE A 150 -30.44 -28.38 17.18
N PHE A 151 -29.57 -29.21 17.76
CA PHE A 151 -28.51 -29.86 17.01
C PHE A 151 -29.08 -30.86 16.00
N ASN A 152 -28.58 -30.83 14.77
CA ASN A 152 -29.02 -31.70 13.69
C ASN A 152 -27.89 -32.66 13.29
N ALA A 153 -27.88 -33.86 13.86
CA ALA A 153 -26.94 -34.96 13.56
C ALA A 153 -26.75 -35.26 12.06
N ARG A 154 -27.68 -34.80 11.21
CA ARG A 154 -27.74 -35.04 9.77
C ARG A 154 -27.55 -33.79 8.92
N GLY A 155 -27.58 -32.59 9.50
CA GLY A 155 -27.47 -31.32 8.78
C GLY A 155 -26.10 -31.04 8.17
N ASP A 156 -25.83 -29.78 7.84
CA ASP A 156 -24.48 -29.35 7.48
C ASP A 156 -23.57 -29.24 8.72
N ASP A 157 -22.25 -29.09 8.53
CA ASP A 157 -21.25 -29.12 9.63
C ASP A 157 -21.47 -28.05 10.71
N LEU A 158 -22.16 -26.95 10.37
CA LEU A 158 -22.57 -25.92 11.33
C LEU A 158 -23.78 -26.34 12.17
N GLU A 159 -24.71 -27.15 11.66
CA GLU A 159 -25.87 -27.63 12.43
C GLU A 159 -25.49 -28.69 13.50
N LYS A 160 -24.28 -29.27 13.40
CA LYS A 160 -23.74 -30.28 14.33
C LYS A 160 -22.73 -29.73 15.33
N SER A 161 -22.19 -28.55 15.10
CA SER A 161 -21.03 -28.04 15.83
C SER A 161 -21.37 -26.88 16.76
N VAL A 162 -20.64 -26.79 17.87
CA VAL A 162 -20.80 -25.68 18.84
C VAL A 162 -20.57 -24.31 18.20
N VAL A 163 -19.80 -24.23 17.10
CA VAL A 163 -19.61 -23.03 16.29
C VAL A 163 -20.93 -22.52 15.71
N GLY A 164 -21.74 -23.40 15.09
CA GLY A 164 -23.05 -23.01 14.56
C GLY A 164 -24.05 -22.67 15.66
N MET A 165 -24.02 -23.40 16.78
CA MET A 165 -24.82 -23.06 17.97
C MET A 165 -24.51 -21.64 18.48
N TYR A 166 -23.25 -21.31 18.76
CA TYR A 166 -22.89 -19.97 19.25
C TYR A 166 -23.18 -18.88 18.20
N ARG A 167 -22.97 -19.15 16.89
CA ARG A 167 -23.36 -18.22 15.81
C ARG A 167 -24.86 -17.93 15.82
N SER A 168 -25.68 -18.97 15.89
CA SER A 168 -27.14 -18.84 15.89
C SER A 168 -27.65 -18.14 17.14
N MET A 169 -27.16 -18.51 18.33
CA MET A 169 -27.52 -17.86 19.60
C MET A 169 -27.14 -16.37 19.61
N LEU A 170 -25.93 -16.03 19.15
CA LEU A 170 -25.48 -14.64 19.06
C LEU A 170 -26.32 -13.86 18.04
N LEU A 171 -26.59 -14.42 16.86
CA LEU A 171 -27.41 -13.77 15.83
C LEU A 171 -28.84 -13.48 16.33
N GLN A 172 -29.53 -14.49 16.87
CA GLN A 172 -30.88 -14.32 17.44
C GLN A 172 -30.94 -13.24 18.53
N LEU A 173 -29.92 -13.17 19.39
CA LEU A 173 -29.82 -12.16 20.45
C LEU A 173 -29.57 -10.75 19.89
N LEU A 174 -28.68 -10.62 18.90
CA LEU A 174 -28.34 -9.34 18.25
C LEU A 174 -29.44 -8.81 17.31
N GLU A 175 -30.31 -9.69 16.79
CA GLU A 175 -31.52 -9.32 16.04
C GLU A 175 -32.65 -8.89 16.97
N GLN A 176 -32.90 -9.62 18.06
CA GLN A 176 -33.93 -9.27 19.05
C GLN A 176 -33.58 -8.00 19.83
N ALA A 177 -32.29 -7.71 20.05
CA ALA A 177 -31.81 -6.53 20.75
C ALA A 177 -30.72 -5.77 19.96
N PRO A 178 -31.07 -4.99 18.91
CA PRO A 178 -30.10 -4.31 18.05
C PRO A 178 -29.13 -3.35 18.77
N ALA A 179 -29.49 -2.86 19.97
CA ALA A 179 -28.60 -2.07 20.81
C ALA A 179 -27.32 -2.83 21.24
N LEU A 180 -27.38 -4.17 21.32
CA LEU A 180 -26.26 -5.03 21.67
C LEU A 180 -25.23 -5.16 20.54
N GLN A 181 -25.56 -4.81 19.28
CA GLN A 181 -24.64 -4.93 18.13
C GLN A 181 -23.35 -4.10 18.27
N ASN A 182 -23.28 -3.23 19.28
CA ASN A 182 -22.06 -2.54 19.69
C ASN A 182 -20.96 -3.50 20.22
N VAL A 183 -21.26 -4.74 20.62
CA VAL A 183 -20.24 -5.71 21.07
C VAL A 183 -19.20 -6.04 19.99
N PHE A 184 -19.54 -5.92 18.70
CA PHE A 184 -18.59 -6.08 17.61
C PHE A 184 -17.43 -5.07 17.68
N ASN A 185 -17.60 -3.91 18.32
CA ASN A 185 -16.53 -2.93 18.52
C ASN A 185 -15.39 -3.46 19.41
N SER A 186 -15.63 -4.55 20.16
CA SER A 186 -14.63 -5.21 21.01
C SER A 186 -13.69 -6.15 20.24
N LEU A 187 -13.91 -6.36 18.93
CA LEU A 187 -13.02 -7.14 18.07
C LEU A 187 -11.77 -6.31 17.71
N GLN A 188 -10.67 -6.52 18.43
CA GLN A 188 -9.44 -5.70 18.38
C GLN A 188 -8.63 -5.77 17.05
N SER A 189 -9.17 -6.38 15.98
CA SER A 189 -8.51 -6.46 14.68
C SER A 189 -9.53 -6.32 13.53
N VAL A 190 -9.66 -5.10 13.01
CA VAL A 190 -10.64 -4.71 11.96
C VAL A 190 -9.97 -4.41 10.62
N THR A 191 -8.63 -4.37 10.57
CA THR A 191 -7.84 -3.94 9.40
C THR A 191 -7.93 -4.87 8.18
N SER A 192 -8.60 -6.02 8.28
CA SER A 192 -8.87 -6.92 7.14
C SER A 192 -10.14 -7.74 7.33
N ILE A 193 -11.30 -7.14 7.01
CA ILE A 193 -12.56 -7.90 6.83
C ILE A 193 -12.50 -8.64 5.48
N CYS A 194 -11.74 -9.74 5.45
CA CYS A 194 -11.83 -10.72 4.36
C CYS A 194 -13.23 -11.34 4.36
N LYS A 195 -13.80 -11.54 3.15
CA LYS A 195 -15.13 -12.15 2.98
C LYS A 195 -14.98 -13.57 2.43
N PRO A 196 -15.58 -14.60 3.07
CA PRO A 196 -16.32 -14.56 4.33
C PRO A 196 -15.41 -14.39 5.56
N TYR A 197 -15.94 -13.77 6.63
CA TYR A 197 -15.24 -13.68 7.92
C TYR A 197 -15.28 -15.04 8.63
N GLN A 198 -14.13 -15.54 9.09
CA GLN A 198 -14.01 -16.86 9.70
C GLN A 198 -14.15 -16.76 11.23
N TRP A 199 -15.30 -17.19 11.74
CA TRP A 199 -15.58 -17.24 13.18
C TRP A 199 -14.86 -18.38 13.90
N THR A 200 -14.35 -18.12 15.11
CA THR A 200 -13.77 -19.12 16.02
C THR A 200 -14.65 -19.32 17.26
N VAL A 201 -14.46 -20.42 18.01
CA VAL A 201 -15.25 -20.66 19.23
C VAL A 201 -14.99 -19.59 20.30
N GLU A 202 -13.75 -19.12 20.43
CA GLU A 202 -13.34 -18.13 21.42
C GLU A 202 -13.94 -16.75 21.11
N SER A 203 -13.86 -16.31 19.85
CA SER A 203 -14.45 -15.04 19.41
C SER A 203 -15.98 -15.02 19.57
N LEU A 204 -16.66 -16.13 19.28
CA LEU A 204 -18.10 -16.27 19.46
C LEU A 204 -18.51 -16.32 20.95
N ARG A 205 -17.80 -17.10 21.78
CA ARG A 205 -18.03 -17.15 23.23
C ARG A 205 -17.86 -15.77 23.87
N PHE A 206 -16.78 -15.06 23.54
CA PHE A 206 -16.50 -13.72 24.05
C PHE A 206 -17.59 -12.71 23.66
N LEU A 207 -18.00 -12.66 22.38
CA LEU A 207 -19.08 -11.76 21.95
C LEU A 207 -20.43 -12.10 22.61
N LEU A 208 -20.72 -13.39 22.82
CA LEU A 208 -21.94 -13.82 23.50
C LEU A 208 -21.91 -13.46 25.01
N GLU A 209 -20.79 -13.65 25.70
CA GLU A 209 -20.58 -13.19 27.08
C GLU A 209 -20.80 -11.67 27.19
N GLN A 210 -20.15 -10.88 26.32
CA GLN A 210 -20.31 -9.41 26.32
C GLN A 210 -21.76 -8.98 25.99
N ALA A 211 -22.45 -9.68 25.09
CA ALA A 211 -23.85 -9.39 24.76
C ALA A 211 -24.80 -9.70 25.92
N ILE A 212 -24.61 -10.84 26.59
CA ILE A 212 -25.43 -11.26 27.75
C ILE A 212 -25.21 -10.32 28.94
N LEU A 213 -23.95 -9.98 29.26
CA LEU A 213 -23.64 -9.03 30.35
C LEU A 213 -24.18 -7.61 30.05
N SER A 214 -24.33 -7.25 28.77
CA SER A 214 -24.89 -5.96 28.34
C SER A 214 -26.43 -5.88 28.36
N LEU A 215 -27.15 -6.96 28.72
CA LEU A 215 -28.63 -6.98 28.78
C LEU A 215 -29.23 -6.11 29.89
N GLY A 216 -28.45 -5.80 30.93
CA GLY A 216 -28.88 -5.00 32.09
C GLY A 216 -30.07 -5.61 32.81
N LYS A 217 -31.23 -4.94 32.77
CA LYS A 217 -32.47 -5.41 33.45
C LYS A 217 -33.32 -6.36 32.60
N SER A 218 -32.87 -6.71 31.40
CA SER A 218 -33.59 -7.62 30.51
C SER A 218 -33.34 -9.08 30.90
N SER A 219 -34.36 -9.93 30.85
CA SER A 219 -34.20 -11.38 31.03
C SER A 219 -33.91 -12.08 29.70
N LEU A 220 -33.13 -13.17 29.74
CA LEU A 220 -32.84 -14.04 28.61
C LEU A 220 -33.10 -15.51 28.99
N ALA A 221 -33.83 -16.22 28.14
CA ALA A 221 -34.05 -17.67 28.24
C ALA A 221 -33.50 -18.36 26.97
N CYS A 222 -32.60 -19.31 27.18
CA CYS A 222 -31.95 -20.10 26.14
C CYS A 222 -32.45 -21.55 26.19
N PHE A 223 -32.73 -22.15 25.03
CA PHE A 223 -33.14 -23.56 24.90
C PHE A 223 -32.23 -24.27 23.90
N VAL A 224 -31.45 -25.26 24.36
CA VAL A 224 -30.49 -26.01 23.53
C VAL A 224 -30.83 -27.50 23.58
N ASP A 225 -31.26 -28.04 22.45
CA ASP A 225 -31.72 -29.43 22.33
C ASP A 225 -30.68 -30.35 21.67
N ALA A 226 -30.66 -31.61 22.10
CA ALA A 226 -29.83 -32.69 21.54
C ALA A 226 -28.31 -32.43 21.64
N LEU A 227 -27.83 -32.04 22.83
CA LEU A 227 -26.39 -31.94 23.10
C LEU A 227 -25.62 -33.22 22.74
N ASP A 228 -26.26 -34.39 22.84
CA ASP A 228 -25.66 -35.70 22.56
C ASP A 228 -25.27 -35.97 21.09
N GLU A 229 -25.52 -35.02 20.19
CA GLU A 229 -25.05 -35.07 18.80
C GLU A 229 -23.73 -34.28 18.58
N CYS A 230 -23.15 -33.70 19.64
CA CYS A 230 -21.82 -33.09 19.67
C CYS A 230 -20.72 -34.04 20.22
N ASP A 231 -19.46 -33.64 20.03
CA ASP A 231 -18.31 -34.26 20.70
C ASP A 231 -18.35 -34.07 22.23
N GLU A 232 -17.97 -35.10 23.00
CA GLU A 232 -18.07 -35.09 24.47
C GLU A 232 -17.16 -34.03 25.12
N GLY A 233 -15.98 -33.76 24.54
CA GLY A 233 -15.10 -32.67 24.97
C GLY A 233 -15.73 -31.30 24.73
N GLN A 234 -16.27 -31.07 23.53
CA GLN A 234 -16.96 -29.82 23.20
C GLN A 234 -18.19 -29.57 24.09
N ILE A 235 -18.94 -30.61 24.46
CA ILE A 235 -20.07 -30.51 25.41
C ILE A 235 -19.55 -30.11 26.79
N ARG A 236 -18.45 -30.72 27.27
CA ARG A 236 -17.87 -30.42 28.59
C ARG A 236 -17.44 -28.95 28.69
N ASP A 237 -16.77 -28.43 27.66
CA ASP A 237 -16.36 -27.03 27.59
C ASP A 237 -17.57 -26.08 27.45
N MET A 238 -18.62 -26.49 26.74
CA MET A 238 -19.85 -25.72 26.59
C MET A 238 -20.61 -25.58 27.91
N LEU A 239 -20.79 -26.68 28.64
CA LEU A 239 -21.47 -26.68 29.94
C LEU A 239 -20.66 -25.89 30.98
N SER A 240 -19.33 -26.03 30.99
CA SER A 240 -18.43 -25.23 31.82
C SER A 240 -18.57 -23.72 31.55
N PHE A 241 -18.58 -23.31 30.28
CA PHE A 241 -18.83 -21.92 29.89
C PHE A 241 -20.19 -21.40 30.40
N PHE A 242 -21.28 -22.17 30.23
CA PHE A 242 -22.59 -21.72 30.68
C PHE A 242 -22.79 -21.76 32.21
N GLU A 243 -22.08 -22.64 32.94
CA GLU A 243 -22.03 -22.64 34.41
C GLU A 243 -21.28 -21.41 34.96
N GLN A 244 -20.17 -21.02 34.32
CA GLN A 244 -19.48 -19.76 34.60
C GLN A 244 -20.37 -18.55 34.30
N MET A 245 -20.98 -18.48 33.10
CA MET A 245 -21.90 -17.41 32.71
C MET A 245 -23.05 -17.26 33.71
N GLY A 246 -23.69 -18.36 34.12
CA GLY A 246 -24.77 -18.34 35.11
C GLY A 246 -24.34 -17.75 36.45
N GLY A 247 -23.11 -18.04 36.91
CA GLY A 247 -22.55 -17.43 38.11
C GLY A 247 -22.26 -15.93 37.96
N GLN A 248 -21.70 -15.51 36.83
CA GLN A 248 -21.46 -14.10 36.50
C GLN A 248 -22.77 -13.30 36.42
N THR A 249 -23.78 -13.80 35.68
CA THR A 249 -25.06 -13.11 35.49
C THR A 249 -25.84 -13.01 36.79
N THR A 250 -25.85 -14.06 37.61
CA THR A 250 -26.46 -14.02 38.95
C THR A 250 -25.80 -12.95 39.82
N SER A 251 -24.46 -12.89 39.83
CA SER A 251 -23.68 -11.86 40.55
C SER A 251 -23.94 -10.44 40.03
N ALA A 252 -24.26 -10.28 38.75
CA ALA A 252 -24.61 -9.01 38.12
C ALA A 252 -26.11 -8.64 38.25
N GLY A 253 -26.95 -9.50 38.84
CA GLY A 253 -28.40 -9.31 38.93
C GLY A 253 -29.15 -9.48 37.60
N ILE A 254 -28.53 -10.12 36.61
CA ILE A 254 -29.10 -10.36 35.28
C ILE A 254 -29.83 -11.72 35.29
N ARG A 255 -31.12 -11.72 34.93
CA ARG A 255 -31.93 -12.95 34.84
C ARG A 255 -31.60 -13.72 33.56
N PHE A 256 -30.54 -14.51 33.62
CA PHE A 256 -30.19 -15.52 32.61
C PHE A 256 -30.76 -16.88 32.99
N GLN A 257 -31.33 -17.59 32.01
CA GLN A 257 -31.85 -18.95 32.17
C GLN A 257 -31.47 -19.79 30.94
N MET A 258 -31.06 -21.02 31.17
CA MET A 258 -30.63 -21.95 30.12
C MET A 258 -31.20 -23.34 30.40
N CYS A 259 -31.84 -23.94 29.39
CA CYS A 259 -32.40 -25.28 29.42
C CYS A 259 -31.71 -26.15 28.35
N PHE A 260 -31.08 -27.24 28.79
CA PHE A 260 -30.40 -28.21 27.93
C PHE A 260 -31.20 -29.51 27.82
N SER A 261 -31.13 -30.21 26.68
CA SER A 261 -31.51 -31.63 26.60
C SER A 261 -30.34 -32.53 26.18
N SER A 262 -30.24 -33.73 26.77
CA SER A 262 -29.28 -34.74 26.30
C SER A 262 -29.66 -36.19 26.64
N ARG A 263 -28.96 -37.16 26.04
CA ARG A 263 -28.79 -38.52 26.58
C ARG A 263 -28.07 -38.51 27.93
N HIS A 264 -28.05 -39.65 28.62
CA HIS A 264 -27.34 -39.80 29.89
C HIS A 264 -25.82 -39.79 29.66
N TYR A 265 -25.13 -38.78 30.20
CA TYR A 265 -23.68 -38.79 30.37
C TYR A 265 -23.35 -39.28 31.79
N PRO A 266 -22.66 -40.43 31.95
CA PRO A 266 -22.31 -40.96 33.27
C PRO A 266 -21.18 -40.19 33.97
N TYR A 267 -20.37 -39.43 33.20
CA TYR A 267 -19.18 -38.72 33.72
C TYR A 267 -19.26 -37.19 33.59
N ILE A 268 -20.43 -36.64 33.24
CA ILE A 268 -20.68 -35.20 33.14
C ILE A 268 -21.81 -34.79 34.09
N THR A 269 -21.42 -34.00 35.10
CA THR A 269 -22.27 -33.43 36.14
C THR A 269 -22.17 -31.91 36.11
N LEU A 270 -23.29 -31.20 36.27
CA LEU A 270 -23.27 -29.78 36.62
C LEU A 270 -22.99 -29.64 38.12
N THR A 271 -22.19 -28.65 38.49
CA THR A 271 -21.90 -28.31 39.90
C THR A 271 -23.05 -27.53 40.52
N LYS A 272 -23.70 -26.68 39.72
CA LYS A 272 -24.91 -25.93 40.04
C LYS A 272 -25.86 -25.93 38.83
N GLY A 273 -26.91 -26.74 38.93
CA GLY A 273 -27.99 -26.79 37.95
C GLY A 273 -29.05 -27.80 38.36
N LEU A 274 -30.28 -27.62 37.90
CA LEU A 274 -31.35 -28.61 38.11
C LEU A 274 -31.27 -29.71 37.04
N THR A 275 -31.63 -30.95 37.39
CA THR A 275 -31.62 -32.09 36.45
C THR A 275 -32.97 -32.81 36.52
N LEU A 276 -33.56 -33.10 35.36
CA LEU A 276 -34.85 -33.79 35.22
C LEU A 276 -34.65 -35.01 34.30
N VAL A 277 -34.94 -36.22 34.79
CA VAL A 277 -34.86 -37.47 34.01
C VAL A 277 -36.26 -37.88 33.54
N LEU A 278 -36.52 -37.95 32.23
CA LEU A 278 -37.87 -38.17 31.67
C LEU A 278 -38.55 -39.46 32.16
N GLU A 279 -37.83 -40.59 32.14
CA GLU A 279 -38.43 -41.91 32.42
C GLU A 279 -38.87 -42.08 33.88
N GLU A 280 -38.27 -41.29 34.77
CA GLU A 280 -38.57 -41.25 36.20
C GLU A 280 -39.80 -40.37 36.50
N GLN A 281 -40.33 -39.64 35.50
CA GLN A 281 -41.52 -38.81 35.66
C GLN A 281 -42.80 -39.63 35.43
N GLU A 282 -43.71 -39.65 36.41
CA GLU A 282 -45.04 -40.25 36.24
C GLU A 282 -45.82 -39.60 35.09
N GLY A 283 -45.69 -38.27 34.92
CA GLY A 283 -46.31 -37.52 33.82
C GLY A 283 -45.89 -37.99 32.42
N HIS A 284 -44.65 -38.44 32.25
CA HIS A 284 -44.17 -38.99 30.98
C HIS A 284 -44.78 -40.37 30.67
N ASN A 285 -45.03 -41.17 31.72
CA ASN A 285 -45.74 -42.44 31.59
C ASN A 285 -47.26 -42.23 31.31
N LEU A 286 -47.84 -41.13 31.82
CA LEU A 286 -49.20 -40.70 31.47
C LEU A 286 -49.30 -40.19 30.02
N ASP A 287 -48.29 -39.47 29.50
CA ASP A 287 -48.24 -39.08 28.07
C ASP A 287 -48.28 -40.32 27.14
N ILE A 288 -47.58 -41.39 27.53
CA ILE A 288 -47.62 -42.68 26.83
C ILE A 288 -49.02 -43.30 26.88
N ASP A 289 -49.69 -43.28 28.04
CA ASP A 289 -51.06 -43.79 28.17
C ASP A 289 -52.07 -42.96 27.35
N TYR A 290 -51.95 -41.63 27.32
CA TYR A 290 -52.78 -40.78 26.47
C TYR A 290 -52.60 -41.10 24.98
N TYR A 291 -51.36 -41.29 24.52
CA TYR A 291 -51.08 -41.70 23.14
C TYR A 291 -51.62 -43.10 22.83
N LEU A 292 -51.40 -44.09 23.72
CA LEU A 292 -51.99 -45.43 23.60
C LEU A 292 -53.52 -45.39 23.59
N ASN A 293 -54.12 -44.47 24.33
CA ASN A 293 -55.57 -44.37 24.43
C ASN A 293 -56.23 -43.89 23.13
N ASP A 294 -55.58 -42.98 22.42
CA ASP A 294 -56.06 -42.34 21.19
C ASP A 294 -55.62 -43.06 19.89
N LYS A 295 -54.38 -43.59 19.83
CA LYS A 295 -53.79 -44.13 18.58
C LYS A 295 -53.87 -45.64 18.40
N LEU A 296 -54.07 -46.42 19.47
CA LEU A 296 -54.23 -47.87 19.39
C LEU A 296 -55.72 -48.22 19.16
N LYS A 297 -56.06 -48.58 17.92
CA LYS A 297 -57.45 -48.68 17.38
C LYS A 297 -58.24 -49.91 17.84
N ILE A 298 -57.87 -50.55 18.95
CA ILE A 298 -58.49 -51.79 19.43
C ILE A 298 -59.80 -51.48 20.20
N PRO A 299 -60.91 -52.20 19.97
CA PRO A 299 -62.16 -52.07 20.71
C PRO A 299 -61.98 -52.12 22.24
N GLN A 300 -62.65 -51.19 22.93
CA GLN A 300 -62.61 -51.06 24.39
C GLN A 300 -63.14 -52.33 25.07
N SER A 301 -62.20 -53.10 25.63
CA SER A 301 -62.41 -54.43 26.17
C SER A 301 -61.39 -54.71 27.28
N GLN A 302 -61.61 -55.74 28.09
CA GLN A 302 -60.64 -56.11 29.14
C GLN A 302 -59.28 -56.52 28.54
N ALA A 303 -59.29 -57.27 27.44
CA ALA A 303 -58.09 -57.62 26.69
C ALA A 303 -57.34 -56.38 26.15
N ALA A 304 -58.06 -55.35 25.67
CA ALA A 304 -57.43 -54.10 25.22
C ALA A 304 -56.76 -53.32 26.37
N LYS A 305 -57.31 -53.36 27.59
CA LYS A 305 -56.65 -52.78 28.78
C LYS A 305 -55.35 -53.51 29.11
N GLU A 306 -55.37 -54.85 29.10
CA GLU A 306 -54.18 -55.67 29.33
C GLU A 306 -53.11 -55.46 28.24
N ILE A 307 -53.52 -55.28 26.98
CA ILE A 307 -52.61 -54.89 25.88
C ILE A 307 -51.96 -53.53 26.18
N ARG A 308 -52.73 -52.50 26.59
CA ARG A 308 -52.21 -51.16 26.90
C ARG A 308 -51.24 -51.17 28.08
N ILE A 309 -51.56 -51.88 29.16
CA ILE A 309 -50.65 -52.05 30.34
C ILE A 309 -49.35 -52.76 29.93
N ASN A 310 -49.43 -53.82 29.12
CA ASN A 310 -48.23 -54.54 28.66
C ASN A 310 -47.39 -53.70 27.67
N LEU A 311 -48.01 -52.83 26.87
CA LEU A 311 -47.32 -51.88 25.99
C LEU A 311 -46.53 -50.84 26.80
N GLN A 312 -47.18 -50.14 27.73
CA GLN A 312 -46.51 -49.16 28.60
C GLN A 312 -45.33 -49.80 29.35
N LYS A 313 -45.55 -50.99 29.93
CA LYS A 313 -44.52 -51.74 30.66
C LYS A 313 -43.35 -52.20 29.77
N LYS A 314 -43.61 -52.65 28.53
CA LYS A 314 -42.54 -53.01 27.58
C LYS A 314 -41.77 -51.78 27.07
N ALA A 315 -42.41 -50.63 26.95
CA ALA A 315 -41.80 -49.41 26.41
C ALA A 315 -40.71 -48.78 27.31
N SER A 316 -40.76 -48.97 28.63
CA SER A 316 -39.74 -48.48 29.59
C SER A 316 -39.37 -46.99 29.41
N GLY A 317 -40.39 -46.15 29.17
CA GLY A 317 -40.28 -44.70 28.92
C GLY A 317 -39.82 -44.30 27.51
N VAL A 318 -39.52 -45.26 26.62
CA VAL A 318 -39.08 -45.00 25.24
C VAL A 318 -40.27 -44.75 24.33
N PHE A 319 -40.70 -43.49 24.23
CA PHE A 319 -41.88 -43.08 23.47
C PHE A 319 -41.85 -43.51 21.98
N LEU A 320 -40.69 -43.50 21.34
CA LEU A 320 -40.52 -43.95 19.95
C LEU A 320 -40.86 -45.45 19.76
N TRP A 321 -40.57 -46.28 20.75
CA TRP A 321 -40.94 -47.70 20.74
C TRP A 321 -42.48 -47.84 20.70
N VAL A 322 -43.19 -47.02 21.48
CA VAL A 322 -44.66 -47.00 21.51
C VAL A 322 -45.24 -46.64 20.14
N ILE A 323 -44.71 -45.61 19.48
CA ILE A 323 -45.18 -45.17 18.15
C ILE A 323 -45.08 -46.34 17.15
N LEU A 324 -43.89 -46.92 17.01
CA LEU A 324 -43.62 -48.01 16.07
C LEU A 324 -44.47 -49.27 16.35
N VAL A 325 -44.59 -49.65 17.63
CA VAL A 325 -45.36 -50.84 18.01
C VAL A 325 -46.87 -50.62 17.87
N VAL A 326 -47.39 -49.42 18.13
CA VAL A 326 -48.82 -49.10 17.88
C VAL A 326 -49.15 -49.19 16.38
N GLU A 327 -48.27 -48.72 15.50
CA GLU A 327 -48.43 -48.89 14.06
C GLU A 327 -48.41 -50.39 13.67
N MET A 328 -47.43 -51.16 14.15
CA MET A 328 -47.36 -52.60 13.93
C MET A 328 -48.59 -53.38 14.45
N LEU A 329 -49.15 -53.01 15.60
CA LEU A 329 -50.32 -53.71 16.18
C LEU A 329 -51.62 -53.30 15.50
N ASN A 330 -51.78 -52.03 15.09
CA ASN A 330 -52.92 -51.58 14.30
C ASN A 330 -53.00 -52.38 12.97
N MET A 331 -51.88 -52.57 12.28
CA MET A 331 -51.83 -53.35 11.03
C MET A 331 -52.13 -54.85 11.20
N GLU A 332 -52.02 -55.42 12.40
CA GLU A 332 -52.47 -56.80 12.67
C GLU A 332 -53.96 -56.82 13.07
N HIS A 333 -54.43 -55.78 13.76
CA HIS A 333 -55.83 -55.66 14.13
C HIS A 333 -56.76 -55.47 12.92
N ASP A 334 -56.28 -54.90 11.81
CA ASP A 334 -56.99 -54.87 10.53
C ASP A 334 -57.36 -56.29 9.99
N GLY A 335 -56.86 -57.37 10.62
CA GLY A 335 -57.28 -58.77 10.43
C GLY A 335 -58.37 -59.30 11.39
N ASP A 336 -59.04 -58.42 12.16
CA ASP A 336 -60.18 -58.70 13.04
C ASP A 336 -59.95 -59.71 14.21
N HIS A 337 -58.71 -60.07 14.55
CA HIS A 337 -58.41 -61.04 15.61
C HIS A 337 -57.55 -60.46 16.76
N ILE A 338 -58.18 -60.23 17.92
CA ILE A 338 -57.51 -59.64 19.10
C ILE A 338 -56.48 -60.56 19.77
N TYR A 339 -56.61 -61.88 19.59
CA TYR A 339 -55.62 -62.86 20.09
C TYR A 339 -54.27 -62.70 19.35
N ASP A 340 -54.32 -62.55 18.03
CA ASP A 340 -53.17 -62.40 17.15
C ASP A 340 -52.40 -61.11 17.49
N VAL A 341 -53.12 -60.05 17.87
CA VAL A 341 -52.54 -58.80 18.41
C VAL A 341 -51.82 -59.04 19.75
N GLN A 342 -52.36 -59.90 20.64
CA GLN A 342 -51.69 -60.30 21.88
C GLN A 342 -50.49 -61.24 21.65
N GLU A 343 -50.51 -62.07 20.62
CA GLU A 343 -49.38 -62.92 20.21
C GLU A 343 -48.25 -62.09 19.60
N LYS A 344 -48.57 -61.21 18.63
CA LYS A 344 -47.61 -60.26 18.06
C LYS A 344 -47.00 -59.33 19.12
N LEU A 345 -47.78 -58.87 20.11
CA LEU A 345 -47.23 -58.10 21.24
C LEU A 345 -46.34 -58.95 22.16
N ARG A 346 -46.54 -60.27 22.28
CA ARG A 346 -45.62 -61.14 23.02
C ARG A 346 -44.27 -61.23 22.31
N ASP A 347 -44.27 -61.48 21.00
CA ASP A 347 -43.08 -61.58 20.14
C ASP A 347 -42.22 -60.30 20.07
N ILE A 348 -42.87 -59.13 20.06
CA ILE A 348 -42.18 -57.85 19.90
C ILE A 348 -41.24 -57.59 21.10
N PRO A 349 -39.93 -57.36 20.88
CA PRO A 349 -38.98 -57.09 21.97
C PRO A 349 -39.20 -55.70 22.58
N GLY A 350 -39.05 -55.57 23.90
CA GLY A 350 -39.19 -54.29 24.62
C GLY A 350 -37.99 -53.34 24.50
N ASP A 351 -36.84 -53.84 24.03
CA ASP A 351 -35.69 -53.00 23.72
C ASP A 351 -35.79 -52.43 22.29
N ILE A 352 -35.42 -51.16 22.11
CA ILE A 352 -35.59 -50.45 20.84
C ILE A 352 -34.59 -50.89 19.76
N HIS A 353 -33.36 -51.25 20.13
CA HIS A 353 -32.37 -51.75 19.16
C HIS A 353 -32.76 -53.14 18.65
N LYS A 354 -33.27 -54.01 19.53
CA LYS A 354 -33.91 -55.29 19.15
C LYS A 354 -35.20 -55.08 18.36
N LEU A 355 -35.97 -54.02 18.58
CA LEU A 355 -37.14 -53.68 17.76
C LEU A 355 -36.73 -53.31 16.33
N PHE A 356 -35.73 -52.44 16.14
CA PHE A 356 -35.22 -52.12 14.80
C PHE A 356 -34.70 -53.36 14.07
N ARG A 357 -34.00 -54.27 14.78
CA ARG A 357 -33.63 -55.58 14.25
C ARG A 357 -34.86 -56.38 13.80
N HIS A 358 -35.86 -56.54 14.67
CA HIS A 358 -37.09 -57.28 14.37
C HIS A 358 -37.81 -56.75 13.14
N ILE A 359 -37.93 -55.42 13.00
CA ILE A 359 -38.50 -54.75 11.81
C ILE A 359 -37.70 -55.14 10.56
N LEU A 360 -36.38 -54.90 10.54
CA LEU A 360 -35.54 -55.12 9.36
C LEU A 360 -35.35 -56.61 9.00
N THR A 361 -35.46 -57.53 9.97
CA THR A 361 -35.42 -58.99 9.68
C THR A 361 -36.75 -59.57 9.24
N ARG A 362 -37.89 -58.97 9.63
CA ARG A 362 -39.26 -59.39 9.26
C ARG A 362 -39.74 -58.75 7.95
N ALA A 363 -38.97 -57.80 7.43
CA ALA A 363 -39.16 -57.11 6.16
C ALA A 363 -39.58 -58.05 5.02
N ARG A 364 -40.64 -57.70 4.28
CA ARG A 364 -41.16 -58.49 3.16
C ARG A 364 -40.65 -58.00 1.80
N ALA A 365 -40.07 -56.80 1.74
CA ALA A 365 -39.56 -56.21 0.51
C ALA A 365 -38.15 -56.72 0.12
N ASN A 366 -37.65 -56.29 -1.04
CA ASN A 366 -36.31 -56.63 -1.51
C ASN A 366 -35.24 -56.11 -0.52
N LYS A 367 -34.51 -57.04 0.13
CA LYS A 367 -33.44 -56.74 1.08
C LYS A 367 -32.34 -55.84 0.51
N GLU A 368 -32.03 -55.94 -0.79
CA GLU A 368 -31.04 -55.07 -1.44
C GLU A 368 -31.49 -53.61 -1.48
N ARG A 369 -32.78 -53.36 -1.73
CA ARG A 369 -33.37 -52.01 -1.78
C ARG A 369 -33.43 -51.37 -0.39
N ILE A 370 -33.76 -52.16 0.64
CA ILE A 370 -33.72 -51.69 2.04
C ILE A 370 -32.29 -51.35 2.45
N LEU A 371 -31.34 -52.23 2.16
CA LEU A 371 -29.92 -52.00 2.41
C LEU A 371 -29.42 -50.73 1.71
N LEU A 372 -29.69 -50.56 0.42
CA LEU A 372 -29.23 -49.40 -0.35
C LEU A 372 -29.88 -48.09 0.12
N CYS A 373 -31.16 -48.11 0.52
CA CYS A 373 -31.82 -46.98 1.16
C CYS A 373 -31.09 -46.58 2.46
N ILE A 374 -30.78 -47.57 3.32
CA ILE A 374 -30.04 -47.35 4.56
C ILE A 374 -28.60 -46.86 4.29
N GLN A 375 -27.89 -47.41 3.30
CA GLN A 375 -26.55 -46.96 2.91
C GLN A 375 -26.56 -45.49 2.47
N TRP A 376 -27.51 -45.09 1.60
CA TRP A 376 -27.67 -43.69 1.21
C TRP A 376 -27.98 -42.78 2.41
N VAL A 377 -28.86 -43.20 3.31
CA VAL A 377 -29.27 -42.42 4.48
C VAL A 377 -28.21 -42.43 5.60
N LEU A 378 -27.22 -43.33 5.57
CA LEU A 378 -26.05 -43.34 6.47
C LEU A 378 -24.86 -42.54 5.94
N PHE A 379 -24.51 -42.71 4.67
CA PHE A 379 -23.18 -42.36 4.12
C PHE A 379 -23.21 -41.30 3.02
N SER A 380 -24.36 -40.67 2.74
CA SER A 380 -24.40 -39.47 1.90
C SER A 380 -23.69 -38.30 2.59
N ARG A 381 -22.92 -37.52 1.83
CA ARG A 381 -22.14 -36.37 2.37
C ARG A 381 -23.04 -35.28 2.97
N GLN A 382 -24.22 -35.13 2.39
CA GLN A 382 -25.28 -34.17 2.73
C GLN A 382 -26.63 -34.87 2.54
N PRO A 383 -27.69 -34.55 3.32
CA PRO A 383 -29.00 -35.18 3.18
C PRO A 383 -29.57 -35.08 1.77
N LEU A 384 -29.90 -36.24 1.19
CA LEU A 384 -30.56 -36.30 -0.11
C LEU A 384 -31.98 -35.70 -0.03
N LYS A 385 -32.41 -35.06 -1.12
CA LYS A 385 -33.83 -34.75 -1.35
C LYS A 385 -34.65 -36.03 -1.64
N PRO A 386 -35.99 -36.03 -1.50
CA PRO A 386 -36.82 -37.20 -1.78
C PRO A 386 -36.64 -37.76 -3.21
N GLU A 387 -36.57 -36.87 -4.20
CA GLU A 387 -36.34 -37.21 -5.61
C GLU A 387 -34.94 -37.80 -5.78
N GLN A 388 -33.95 -37.21 -5.10
CA GLN A 388 -32.57 -37.66 -5.16
C GLN A 388 -32.41 -39.08 -4.60
N LEU A 389 -32.97 -39.39 -3.42
CA LEU A 389 -32.91 -40.74 -2.87
C LEU A 389 -33.66 -41.77 -3.75
N TYR A 390 -34.82 -41.39 -4.31
CA TYR A 390 -35.57 -42.22 -5.25
C TYR A 390 -34.68 -42.66 -6.43
N PHE A 391 -34.05 -41.71 -7.12
CA PHE A 391 -33.14 -42.01 -8.22
C PHE A 391 -31.85 -42.71 -7.79
N ALA A 392 -31.31 -42.36 -6.62
CA ALA A 392 -30.09 -42.96 -6.09
C ALA A 392 -30.27 -44.45 -5.77
N ILE A 393 -31.45 -44.86 -5.29
CA ILE A 393 -31.81 -46.28 -5.10
C ILE A 393 -31.91 -47.00 -6.47
N LEU A 394 -32.68 -46.44 -7.42
CA LEU A 394 -32.89 -47.04 -8.74
C LEU A 394 -31.59 -47.16 -9.56
N SER A 395 -30.63 -46.25 -9.38
CA SER A 395 -29.34 -46.24 -10.09
C SER A 395 -28.42 -47.44 -9.82
N SER A 396 -28.78 -48.32 -8.88
CA SER A 396 -28.09 -49.59 -8.66
C SER A 396 -28.33 -50.58 -9.79
N ASN A 397 -29.58 -51.04 -9.95
CA ASN A 397 -29.96 -52.15 -10.82
C ASN A 397 -31.16 -51.85 -11.77
N GLU A 398 -31.90 -50.74 -11.58
CA GLU A 398 -33.18 -50.47 -12.28
C GLU A 398 -33.04 -49.38 -13.37
N ILE A 399 -31.97 -49.45 -14.17
CA ILE A 399 -31.58 -48.39 -15.13
C ILE A 399 -32.62 -48.17 -16.24
N GLU A 400 -33.38 -49.19 -16.64
CA GLU A 400 -34.46 -49.04 -17.63
C GLU A 400 -35.64 -48.20 -17.11
N ALA A 401 -35.92 -48.25 -15.80
CA ALA A 401 -36.92 -47.39 -15.16
C ALA A 401 -36.48 -45.92 -15.15
N LEU A 402 -35.17 -45.67 -14.99
CA LEU A 402 -34.59 -44.31 -15.10
C LEU A 402 -34.74 -43.70 -16.50
N GLN A 403 -34.73 -44.53 -17.55
CA GLN A 403 -34.82 -44.02 -18.92
C GLN A 403 -36.23 -43.52 -19.28
N ASN A 404 -37.27 -44.11 -18.69
CA ASN A 404 -38.68 -43.86 -19.00
C ASN A 404 -39.40 -42.89 -18.02
N TRP A 405 -38.67 -42.30 -17.08
CA TRP A 405 -39.24 -41.40 -16.08
C TRP A 405 -39.70 -40.05 -16.65
N SER A 406 -40.78 -39.49 -16.10
CA SER A 406 -41.20 -38.10 -16.32
C SER A 406 -41.64 -37.42 -15.00
N PRO A 407 -41.49 -36.07 -14.88
CA PRO A 407 -41.92 -35.33 -13.69
C PRO A 407 -43.42 -35.49 -13.41
N ASP A 408 -44.25 -35.41 -14.45
CA ASP A 408 -45.72 -35.35 -14.33
C ASP A 408 -46.33 -36.65 -13.78
N ASN A 409 -45.63 -37.78 -13.92
CA ASN A 409 -46.07 -39.09 -13.46
C ASN A 409 -45.78 -39.34 -11.97
N THR A 410 -45.03 -38.46 -11.28
CA THR A 410 -44.46 -38.75 -9.95
C THR A 410 -44.86 -37.72 -8.91
N THR A 411 -45.95 -37.98 -8.17
CA THR A 411 -46.40 -37.10 -7.08
C THR A 411 -45.51 -37.20 -5.83
N GLU A 412 -45.49 -36.14 -5.02
CA GLU A 412 -44.82 -36.15 -3.70
C GLU A 412 -45.33 -37.28 -2.79
N SER A 413 -46.63 -37.59 -2.84
CA SER A 413 -47.22 -38.73 -2.12
C SER A 413 -46.65 -40.09 -2.57
N THR A 414 -46.31 -40.22 -3.85
CA THR A 414 -45.70 -41.44 -4.43
C THR A 414 -44.23 -41.55 -4.01
N LEU A 415 -43.47 -40.44 -4.02
CA LEU A 415 -42.09 -40.40 -3.52
C LEU A 415 -42.01 -40.72 -2.01
N ARG A 416 -42.85 -40.06 -1.20
CA ARG A 416 -42.92 -40.32 0.25
C ARG A 416 -43.24 -41.79 0.52
N LYS A 417 -44.25 -42.36 -0.15
CA LYS A 417 -44.56 -43.80 -0.04
C LYS A 417 -43.37 -44.67 -0.47
N PHE A 418 -42.75 -44.41 -1.62
CA PHE A 418 -41.60 -45.19 -2.08
C PHE A 418 -40.46 -45.20 -1.06
N ILE A 419 -40.18 -44.09 -0.39
CA ILE A 419 -39.12 -43.98 0.63
C ILE A 419 -39.49 -44.76 1.91
N THR A 420 -40.74 -44.65 2.38
CA THR A 420 -41.27 -45.46 3.49
C THR A 420 -41.19 -46.95 3.18
N ASP A 421 -41.67 -47.37 2.00
CA ASP A 421 -41.63 -48.75 1.51
C ASP A 421 -40.18 -49.26 1.31
N SER A 422 -39.23 -48.38 1.01
CA SER A 422 -37.80 -48.71 0.87
C SER A 422 -37.05 -48.81 2.21
N SER A 423 -37.72 -48.62 3.34
CA SER A 423 -37.08 -48.56 4.66
C SER A 423 -37.85 -49.27 5.77
N GLU A 424 -38.95 -49.95 5.43
CA GLU A 424 -39.91 -50.53 6.39
C GLU A 424 -40.31 -49.50 7.48
N GLY A 425 -40.50 -48.24 7.05
CA GLY A 425 -40.91 -47.12 7.92
C GLY A 425 -39.80 -46.41 8.70
N LEU A 426 -38.54 -46.87 8.64
CA LEU A 426 -37.44 -46.27 9.43
C LEU A 426 -36.87 -44.97 8.84
N VAL A 427 -37.23 -44.62 7.61
CA VAL A 427 -36.79 -43.39 6.92
C VAL A 427 -38.00 -42.50 6.62
N GLU A 428 -37.88 -41.19 6.89
CA GLU A 428 -38.91 -40.19 6.61
C GLU A 428 -38.39 -38.97 5.85
N VAL A 429 -39.32 -38.26 5.20
CA VAL A 429 -39.07 -36.99 4.50
C VAL A 429 -39.45 -35.83 5.41
N THR A 430 -38.52 -34.90 5.63
CA THR A 430 -38.66 -33.76 6.53
C THR A 430 -39.79 -32.79 6.15
N ARG A 431 -40.13 -31.91 7.10
CA ARG A 431 -41.23 -30.94 7.01
C ARG A 431 -40.71 -29.50 7.03
N SER A 432 -39.77 -29.17 6.14
CA SER A 432 -39.17 -27.85 5.99
C SER A 432 -39.49 -27.24 4.61
N ASN A 433 -39.06 -26.00 4.37
CA ASN A 433 -39.16 -25.34 3.06
C ASN A 433 -38.29 -26.01 1.97
N ASN A 434 -37.31 -26.84 2.37
CA ASN A 434 -36.43 -27.60 1.49
C ASN A 434 -36.38 -29.06 1.99
N PRO A 435 -37.35 -29.91 1.62
CA PRO A 435 -37.46 -31.25 2.17
C PRO A 435 -36.26 -32.13 1.81
N THR A 436 -35.85 -32.93 2.79
CA THR A 436 -34.69 -33.82 2.82
C THR A 436 -35.09 -35.16 3.45
N VAL A 437 -34.24 -36.18 3.31
CA VAL A 437 -34.50 -37.51 3.84
C VAL A 437 -33.62 -37.82 5.06
N GLN A 438 -34.23 -38.37 6.11
CA GLN A 438 -33.58 -38.72 7.38
C GLN A 438 -34.14 -40.03 7.96
N PHE A 439 -33.45 -40.64 8.93
CA PHE A 439 -34.12 -41.63 9.78
C PHE A 439 -35.17 -40.96 10.66
N ILE A 440 -36.22 -41.70 11.03
CA ILE A 440 -37.27 -41.25 11.96
C ILE A 440 -36.74 -40.81 13.34
N HIS A 441 -35.54 -41.28 13.72
CA HIS A 441 -34.81 -40.91 14.93
C HIS A 441 -33.35 -41.39 14.84
N GLU A 442 -32.42 -40.71 15.49
CA GLU A 442 -30.99 -41.04 15.42
C GLU A 442 -30.65 -42.43 16.01
N SER A 443 -31.48 -42.95 16.91
CA SER A 443 -31.36 -44.31 17.47
C SER A 443 -31.35 -45.43 16.42
N VAL A 444 -31.85 -45.18 15.22
CA VAL A 444 -31.72 -46.08 14.07
C VAL A 444 -30.26 -46.12 13.60
N LYS A 445 -29.58 -44.97 13.48
CA LYS A 445 -28.15 -44.87 13.13
C LYS A 445 -27.26 -45.43 14.24
N ASP A 446 -27.61 -45.22 15.52
CA ASP A 446 -26.93 -45.86 16.65
C ASP A 446 -26.99 -47.39 16.59
N PHE A 447 -28.17 -47.97 16.38
CA PHE A 447 -28.34 -49.42 16.25
C PHE A 447 -27.49 -49.98 15.10
N LEU A 448 -27.55 -49.32 13.94
CA LEU A 448 -26.85 -49.78 12.75
C LEU A 448 -25.33 -49.73 12.93
N LEU A 449 -24.79 -48.60 13.41
CA LEU A 449 -23.34 -48.35 13.46
C LEU A 449 -22.64 -48.75 14.77
N LYS A 450 -23.27 -48.56 15.94
CA LYS A 450 -22.62 -48.74 17.26
C LYS A 450 -22.87 -50.13 17.83
N GLU A 451 -24.10 -50.64 17.72
CA GLU A 451 -24.52 -51.94 18.27
C GLU A 451 -24.23 -53.15 17.33
N ASN A 452 -23.39 -52.96 16.31
CA ASN A 452 -23.13 -53.94 15.23
C ASN A 452 -24.39 -54.39 14.43
N GLY A 453 -25.52 -53.70 14.55
CA GLY A 453 -26.81 -54.13 14.00
C GLY A 453 -26.81 -54.41 12.49
N LEU A 454 -25.97 -53.69 11.74
CA LEU A 454 -25.73 -53.94 10.32
C LEU A 454 -25.21 -55.36 10.04
N LYS A 455 -24.23 -55.83 10.82
CA LYS A 455 -23.63 -57.16 10.69
C LYS A 455 -24.57 -58.28 11.13
N GLU A 456 -25.51 -57.99 12.02
CA GLU A 456 -26.51 -58.95 12.47
C GLU A 456 -27.68 -59.12 11.47
N ILE A 457 -27.98 -58.10 10.66
CA ILE A 457 -29.03 -58.14 9.63
C ILE A 457 -28.48 -58.59 8.26
N TRP A 458 -27.26 -58.17 7.92
CA TRP A 458 -26.56 -58.49 6.67
C TRP A 458 -25.20 -59.17 6.96
N PRO A 459 -25.19 -60.40 7.49
CA PRO A 459 -23.95 -61.12 7.83
C PRO A 459 -23.10 -61.52 6.61
N ASP A 460 -23.67 -61.47 5.41
CA ASP A 460 -22.99 -61.77 4.14
C ASP A 460 -22.14 -60.58 3.63
N PHE A 461 -22.33 -59.37 4.19
CA PHE A 461 -21.44 -58.23 3.96
C PHE A 461 -20.21 -58.33 4.84
N GLY A 462 -19.07 -57.83 4.36
CA GLY A 462 -17.80 -58.01 5.03
C GLY A 462 -17.70 -57.24 6.35
N ASN A 463 -16.62 -57.49 7.08
CA ASN A 463 -16.29 -56.71 8.28
C ASN A 463 -16.03 -55.20 7.97
N ASN A 464 -16.03 -54.81 6.69
CA ASN A 464 -15.72 -53.47 6.21
C ASN A 464 -16.93 -52.76 5.58
N PHE A 465 -18.11 -52.94 6.19
CA PHE A 465 -19.38 -52.40 5.70
C PHE A 465 -19.33 -50.91 5.33
N HIS A 466 -18.55 -50.09 6.04
CA HIS A 466 -18.36 -48.67 5.71
C HIS A 466 -17.76 -48.49 4.30
N ALA A 467 -16.60 -49.08 4.04
CA ALA A 467 -15.92 -48.94 2.76
C ALA A 467 -16.69 -49.62 1.61
N GLU A 468 -17.24 -50.81 1.87
CA GLU A 468 -18.09 -51.56 0.91
C GLU A 468 -19.36 -50.77 0.53
N SER A 469 -19.97 -50.08 1.50
CA SER A 469 -21.11 -49.19 1.24
C SER A 469 -20.69 -47.98 0.41
N HIS A 470 -19.64 -47.26 0.80
CA HIS A 470 -19.13 -46.14 0.03
C HIS A 470 -18.74 -46.55 -1.41
N ASP A 471 -18.19 -47.74 -1.61
CA ASP A 471 -17.90 -48.30 -2.94
C ASP A 471 -19.19 -48.53 -3.77
N LYS A 472 -20.22 -49.14 -3.16
CA LYS A 472 -21.53 -49.33 -3.80
C LYS A 472 -22.21 -48.00 -4.13
N LEU A 473 -22.12 -46.99 -3.26
CA LEU A 473 -22.65 -45.64 -3.50
C LEU A 473 -21.91 -44.94 -4.65
N LYS A 474 -20.58 -45.05 -4.71
CA LYS A 474 -19.75 -44.60 -5.85
C LYS A 474 -20.20 -45.26 -7.16
N HIS A 475 -20.46 -46.56 -7.16
CA HIS A 475 -20.98 -47.26 -8.35
C HIS A 475 -22.36 -46.76 -8.79
N CYS A 476 -23.26 -46.49 -7.84
CA CYS A 476 -24.57 -45.89 -8.14
C CYS A 476 -24.44 -44.47 -8.75
N CYS A 477 -23.54 -43.63 -8.21
CA CYS A 477 -23.20 -42.35 -8.83
C CYS A 477 -22.64 -42.52 -10.26
N LEU A 478 -21.73 -43.46 -10.47
CA LEU A 478 -21.10 -43.72 -11.77
C LEU A 478 -22.12 -44.18 -12.82
N ASN A 479 -23.04 -45.07 -12.45
CA ASN A 479 -24.13 -45.51 -13.32
C ASN A 479 -25.00 -44.32 -13.77
N TYR A 480 -25.37 -43.44 -12.84
CA TYR A 480 -26.23 -42.28 -13.12
C TYR A 480 -25.51 -41.20 -13.96
N ILE A 481 -24.21 -40.97 -13.72
CA ILE A 481 -23.36 -40.08 -14.53
C ILE A 481 -23.15 -40.63 -15.94
N SER A 482 -23.20 -41.96 -16.12
CA SER A 482 -23.02 -42.62 -17.42
C SER A 482 -24.30 -42.67 -18.27
N MET A 483 -25.42 -42.11 -17.77
CA MET A 483 -26.62 -41.92 -18.60
C MET A 483 -26.39 -40.86 -19.68
N ASP A 484 -27.03 -41.00 -20.84
CA ASP A 484 -26.95 -39.99 -21.90
C ASP A 484 -27.80 -38.75 -21.58
N VAL A 485 -27.21 -37.87 -20.79
CA VAL A 485 -27.73 -36.54 -20.44
C VAL A 485 -27.70 -35.59 -21.64
N TYR A 486 -26.79 -35.80 -22.60
CA TYR A 486 -26.54 -34.83 -23.68
C TYR A 486 -27.56 -34.89 -24.80
N THR A 487 -27.98 -36.09 -25.23
CA THR A 487 -29.07 -36.20 -26.21
C THR A 487 -30.42 -35.83 -25.61
N LYS A 488 -30.70 -36.25 -24.36
CA LYS A 488 -31.93 -35.92 -23.63
C LYS A 488 -32.12 -34.42 -23.32
N LEU A 489 -31.06 -33.60 -23.41
CA LEU A 489 -31.11 -32.14 -23.23
C LEU A 489 -30.78 -31.36 -24.52
N GLU A 490 -30.65 -32.03 -25.67
CA GLU A 490 -30.34 -31.44 -26.99
C GLU A 490 -29.09 -30.52 -27.01
N VAL A 491 -28.08 -30.82 -26.19
CA VAL A 491 -26.93 -29.90 -25.96
C VAL A 491 -25.84 -30.06 -27.02
N TYR A 492 -25.95 -29.31 -28.11
CA TYR A 492 -24.99 -29.33 -29.22
C TYR A 492 -23.67 -28.57 -28.92
N ASN A 493 -22.77 -29.25 -28.23
CA ASN A 493 -21.29 -29.13 -28.30
C ASN A 493 -20.62 -27.75 -28.10
N SER A 494 -21.30 -26.73 -27.55
CA SER A 494 -20.62 -25.56 -27.00
C SER A 494 -21.19 -25.16 -25.64
N LEU A 495 -20.31 -25.11 -24.62
CA LEU A 495 -20.70 -24.70 -23.26
C LEU A 495 -20.89 -23.18 -23.20
N LEU A 496 -22.15 -22.76 -23.23
CA LEU A 496 -22.60 -21.39 -23.02
C LEU A 496 -21.92 -20.76 -21.79
N LYS A 497 -21.58 -19.46 -21.88
CA LYS A 497 -20.96 -18.69 -20.78
C LYS A 497 -21.74 -18.91 -19.48
N ALA A 498 -21.07 -19.29 -18.40
CA ALA A 498 -21.74 -19.79 -17.18
C ALA A 498 -22.78 -18.82 -16.58
N SER A 499 -22.59 -17.51 -16.78
CA SER A 499 -23.47 -16.44 -16.31
C SER A 499 -24.57 -16.03 -17.30
N SER A 500 -24.80 -16.78 -18.38
CA SER A 500 -25.86 -16.47 -19.35
C SER A 500 -27.22 -16.97 -18.87
N LYS A 501 -28.30 -16.40 -19.44
CA LYS A 501 -29.68 -16.79 -19.10
C LYS A 501 -29.97 -18.21 -19.58
N GLU A 502 -29.52 -18.51 -20.79
CA GLU A 502 -29.64 -19.79 -21.48
C GLU A 502 -28.87 -20.89 -20.73
N ALA A 503 -27.66 -20.60 -20.25
CA ALA A 503 -26.90 -21.50 -19.38
C ALA A 503 -27.59 -21.76 -18.02
N THR A 504 -28.38 -20.80 -17.54
CA THR A 504 -29.14 -20.95 -16.28
C THR A 504 -30.42 -21.74 -16.49
N GLU A 505 -31.13 -21.53 -17.59
CA GLU A 505 -32.30 -22.29 -18.01
C GLU A 505 -31.92 -23.75 -18.29
N LEU A 506 -30.81 -24.00 -18.98
CA LEU A 506 -30.30 -25.35 -19.24
C LEU A 506 -29.90 -26.08 -17.94
N ARG A 507 -29.31 -25.39 -16.95
CA ARG A 507 -29.07 -25.97 -15.61
C ARG A 507 -30.38 -26.35 -14.92
N GLN A 508 -31.40 -25.48 -14.96
CA GLN A 508 -32.71 -25.78 -14.37
C GLN A 508 -33.44 -26.92 -15.09
N GLN A 509 -33.23 -27.08 -16.41
CA GLN A 509 -33.72 -28.23 -17.16
C GLN A 509 -32.99 -29.52 -16.74
N ALA A 510 -31.66 -29.48 -16.62
CA ALA A 510 -30.86 -30.62 -16.15
C ALA A 510 -31.22 -31.04 -14.71
N GLU A 511 -31.39 -30.08 -13.79
CA GLU A 511 -31.81 -30.32 -12.40
C GLU A 511 -33.23 -30.90 -12.30
N ARG A 512 -34.13 -30.62 -13.26
CA ARG A 512 -35.49 -31.19 -13.32
C ARG A 512 -35.53 -32.57 -14.00
N ALA A 513 -34.76 -32.76 -15.06
CA ALA A 513 -34.73 -34.00 -15.82
C ALA A 513 -33.88 -35.09 -15.15
N PHE A 514 -32.85 -34.70 -14.39
CA PHE A 514 -31.94 -35.61 -13.69
C PHE A 514 -31.66 -35.16 -12.23
N PRO A 515 -32.64 -35.17 -11.31
CA PRO A 515 -32.50 -34.57 -9.97
C PRO A 515 -31.32 -35.07 -9.11
N PHE A 516 -30.85 -36.31 -9.34
CA PHE A 516 -29.70 -36.88 -8.62
C PHE A 516 -28.33 -36.52 -9.24
N LEU A 517 -28.30 -35.99 -10.47
CA LEU A 517 -27.07 -35.74 -11.24
C LEU A 517 -26.09 -34.81 -10.50
N SER A 518 -26.62 -33.75 -9.88
CA SER A 518 -25.83 -32.78 -9.12
C SER A 518 -25.14 -33.41 -7.91
N TYR A 519 -25.85 -34.23 -7.13
CA TYR A 519 -25.25 -34.97 -6.02
C TYR A 519 -24.18 -35.95 -6.54
N ALA A 520 -24.51 -36.74 -7.58
CA ALA A 520 -23.63 -37.78 -8.09
C ALA A 520 -22.29 -37.22 -8.58
N ILE A 521 -22.31 -36.13 -9.36
CA ILE A 521 -21.11 -35.47 -9.88
C ILE A 521 -20.24 -34.94 -8.74
N GLN A 522 -20.84 -34.28 -7.75
CA GLN A 522 -20.12 -33.69 -6.61
C GLN A 522 -19.50 -34.73 -5.67
N ASN A 523 -20.16 -35.88 -5.49
CA ASN A 523 -19.83 -36.82 -4.42
C ASN A 523 -19.22 -38.15 -4.87
N ILE A 524 -19.11 -38.43 -6.17
CA ILE A 524 -18.46 -39.67 -6.65
C ILE A 524 -17.02 -39.83 -6.12
N PHE A 525 -16.23 -38.75 -6.11
CA PHE A 525 -14.88 -38.78 -5.55
C PHE A 525 -14.88 -38.88 -4.02
N TYR A 526 -15.85 -38.26 -3.32
CA TYR A 526 -16.02 -38.41 -1.88
C TYR A 526 -16.28 -39.87 -1.49
N HIS A 527 -17.20 -40.53 -2.19
CA HIS A 527 -17.50 -41.94 -1.95
C HIS A 527 -16.30 -42.85 -2.28
N ALA A 528 -15.58 -42.60 -3.38
CA ALA A 528 -14.34 -43.32 -3.68
C ALA A 528 -13.24 -43.08 -2.62
N ASN A 529 -13.07 -41.86 -2.10
CA ASN A 529 -12.04 -41.52 -1.11
C ASN A 529 -12.28 -42.15 0.26
N ALA A 530 -13.56 -42.30 0.65
CA ALA A 530 -13.97 -43.03 1.85
C ALA A 530 -13.84 -44.56 1.68
N ALA A 531 -14.07 -45.10 0.47
CA ALA A 531 -13.85 -46.51 0.16
C ALA A 531 -12.34 -46.86 0.19
N GLU A 532 -11.49 -46.06 -0.46
CA GLU A 532 -10.03 -46.20 -0.45
C GLU A 532 -9.47 -46.08 0.98
N GLY A 533 -9.88 -45.06 1.73
CA GLY A 533 -9.44 -44.85 3.12
C GLY A 533 -9.86 -45.96 4.09
N GLY A 534 -10.95 -46.67 3.78
CA GLY A 534 -11.35 -47.88 4.49
C GLY A 534 -10.70 -49.17 3.98
N GLY A 535 -9.88 -49.13 2.92
CA GLY A 535 -9.16 -50.30 2.38
C GLY A 535 -9.83 -51.01 1.18
N VAL A 536 -10.87 -50.43 0.59
CA VAL A 536 -11.44 -50.90 -0.69
C VAL A 536 -10.81 -50.09 -1.82
N GLY A 537 -9.72 -50.63 -2.39
CA GLY A 537 -8.82 -49.88 -3.29
C GLY A 537 -9.45 -49.43 -4.61
N GLN A 538 -9.30 -48.14 -4.94
CA GLN A 538 -9.95 -47.48 -6.08
C GLN A 538 -9.04 -47.28 -7.30
N MET A 539 -7.82 -47.81 -7.29
CA MET A 539 -6.87 -47.65 -8.40
C MET A 539 -7.45 -48.04 -9.78
N SER A 540 -8.28 -49.10 -9.83
CA SER A 540 -9.00 -49.52 -11.06
C SER A 540 -10.06 -48.50 -11.50
N PHE A 541 -10.78 -47.88 -10.56
CA PHE A 541 -11.70 -46.79 -10.85
C PHE A 541 -10.94 -45.57 -11.39
N LEU A 542 -9.84 -45.17 -10.74
CA LEU A 542 -9.03 -44.02 -11.16
C LEU A 542 -8.45 -44.16 -12.57
N THR A 543 -8.10 -45.37 -13.02
CA THR A 543 -7.56 -45.61 -14.37
C THR A 543 -8.62 -45.78 -15.46
N THR A 544 -9.85 -46.16 -15.10
CA THR A 544 -10.96 -46.39 -16.05
C THR A 544 -11.97 -45.24 -16.13
N PHE A 545 -11.91 -44.27 -15.22
CA PHE A 545 -12.89 -43.19 -15.12
C PHE A 545 -12.90 -42.28 -16.35
N GLN A 546 -14.10 -42.05 -16.91
CA GLN A 546 -14.30 -41.17 -18.08
C GLN A 546 -14.27 -39.68 -17.71
N LEU A 547 -13.11 -39.21 -17.23
CA LEU A 547 -12.92 -37.86 -16.69
C LEU A 547 -13.42 -36.75 -17.63
N ALA A 548 -13.14 -36.85 -18.93
CA ALA A 548 -13.57 -35.87 -19.93
C ALA A 548 -15.11 -35.76 -20.08
N ASN A 549 -15.88 -36.79 -19.71
CA ASN A 549 -17.35 -36.73 -19.68
C ASN A 549 -17.84 -36.15 -18.34
N TRP A 550 -17.22 -36.50 -17.22
CA TRP A 550 -17.48 -35.87 -15.92
C TRP A 550 -17.21 -34.37 -15.94
N ILE A 551 -16.10 -33.91 -16.53
CA ILE A 551 -15.76 -32.48 -16.64
C ILE A 551 -16.83 -31.70 -17.41
N LYS A 552 -17.36 -32.24 -18.53
CA LYS A 552 -18.44 -31.58 -19.28
C LYS A 552 -19.71 -31.41 -18.43
N LEU A 553 -20.03 -32.40 -17.61
CA LEU A 553 -21.22 -32.40 -16.75
C LEU A 553 -21.03 -31.51 -15.50
N ALA A 554 -19.85 -31.52 -14.88
CA ALA A 554 -19.48 -30.58 -13.82
C ALA A 554 -19.53 -29.13 -14.33
N ASN A 555 -18.95 -28.87 -15.51
CA ASN A 555 -18.99 -27.55 -16.14
C ASN A 555 -20.41 -27.11 -16.55
N LEU A 556 -21.29 -28.04 -16.90
CA LEU A 556 -22.71 -27.75 -17.16
C LEU A 556 -23.37 -27.17 -15.90
N LEU A 557 -23.20 -27.82 -14.74
CA LEU A 557 -23.80 -27.42 -13.48
C LEU A 557 -23.13 -26.21 -12.80
N GLU A 558 -21.82 -25.99 -13.01
CA GLU A 558 -21.10 -24.86 -12.42
C GLU A 558 -21.67 -23.50 -12.91
N LYS A 559 -21.87 -22.61 -11.94
CA LYS A 559 -22.51 -21.29 -12.05
C LYS A 559 -21.50 -20.18 -12.35
N HIS A 560 -20.27 -20.32 -11.86
CA HIS A 560 -19.18 -19.35 -12.00
C HIS A 560 -18.20 -19.77 -13.10
N GLN A 561 -18.06 -18.97 -14.17
CA GLN A 561 -17.20 -19.31 -15.32
C GLN A 561 -15.73 -19.56 -14.95
N VAL A 562 -15.25 -18.97 -13.84
CA VAL A 562 -13.87 -19.10 -13.33
C VAL A 562 -13.64 -20.43 -12.59
N ARG A 563 -14.71 -21.17 -12.21
CA ARG A 563 -14.68 -22.48 -11.54
C ARG A 563 -14.81 -23.67 -12.50
N ARG A 564 -14.96 -23.41 -13.79
CA ARG A 564 -15.02 -24.45 -14.82
C ARG A 564 -13.61 -24.94 -15.17
N HIS A 565 -13.38 -26.24 -15.07
CA HIS A 565 -12.14 -26.91 -15.49
C HIS A 565 -12.01 -26.93 -17.01
N THR A 566 -10.79 -26.97 -17.55
CA THR A 566 -10.61 -27.32 -18.96
C THR A 566 -10.79 -28.82 -19.18
N LEU A 567 -11.09 -29.24 -20.41
CA LEU A 567 -11.24 -30.66 -20.76
C LEU A 567 -9.93 -31.48 -20.61
N ASN A 568 -8.82 -30.81 -20.34
CA ASN A 568 -7.49 -31.40 -20.16
C ASN A 568 -7.02 -31.40 -18.69
N ALA A 569 -7.87 -30.98 -17.74
CA ALA A 569 -7.57 -31.07 -16.31
C ALA A 569 -7.29 -32.53 -15.91
N SER A 570 -6.23 -32.78 -15.14
CA SER A 570 -5.93 -34.11 -14.65
C SER A 570 -6.86 -34.52 -13.52
N ILE A 571 -7.04 -35.83 -13.35
CA ILE A 571 -7.74 -36.37 -12.19
C ILE A 571 -7.00 -35.98 -10.89
N LEU A 572 -5.68 -35.85 -10.91
CA LEU A 572 -4.89 -35.45 -9.73
C LEU A 572 -5.17 -34.00 -9.32
N TYR A 573 -5.34 -33.07 -10.27
CA TYR A 573 -5.77 -31.69 -9.99
C TYR A 573 -7.16 -31.68 -9.36
N ILE A 574 -8.11 -32.40 -9.94
CA ILE A 574 -9.51 -32.43 -9.45
C ILE A 574 -9.59 -33.08 -8.06
N LEU A 575 -8.86 -34.16 -7.80
CA LEU A 575 -8.74 -34.76 -6.47
C LEU A 575 -8.11 -33.81 -5.45
N ALA A 576 -7.10 -33.04 -5.86
CA ALA A 576 -6.41 -32.07 -5.01
C ALA A 576 -7.29 -30.87 -4.65
N GLU A 577 -8.02 -30.30 -5.62
CA GLU A 577 -8.96 -29.18 -5.39
C GLU A 577 -10.10 -29.58 -4.43
N ASN A 578 -10.50 -30.88 -4.44
CA ASN A 578 -11.61 -31.44 -3.65
C ASN A 578 -11.19 -32.13 -2.34
N ASN A 579 -9.94 -32.02 -1.89
CA ASN A 579 -9.42 -32.63 -0.66
C ASN A 579 -9.46 -34.18 -0.59
N MET A 580 -9.20 -34.88 -1.69
CA MET A 580 -9.35 -36.35 -1.76
C MET A 580 -8.05 -37.10 -1.42
N GLY A 581 -7.58 -36.97 -0.17
CA GLY A 581 -6.25 -37.40 0.24
C GLY A 581 -5.94 -38.90 0.10
N ASN A 582 -6.91 -39.80 0.24
CA ASN A 582 -6.68 -41.24 0.09
C ASN A 582 -6.51 -41.62 -1.39
N LEU A 583 -7.37 -41.07 -2.26
CA LEU A 583 -7.24 -41.26 -3.71
C LEU A 583 -5.95 -40.66 -4.27
N ILE A 584 -5.43 -39.57 -3.69
CA ILE A 584 -4.14 -38.99 -4.07
C ILE A 584 -2.97 -39.94 -3.71
N GLN A 585 -3.06 -40.66 -2.60
CA GLN A 585 -2.05 -41.66 -2.21
C GLN A 585 -2.10 -42.91 -3.11
N SER A 586 -3.28 -43.36 -3.55
CA SER A 586 -3.41 -44.51 -4.46
C SER A 586 -3.27 -44.17 -5.96
N HIS A 587 -3.25 -42.88 -6.32
CA HIS A 587 -3.15 -42.45 -7.72
C HIS A 587 -1.77 -42.75 -8.34
N PRO A 588 -1.68 -43.42 -9.51
CA PRO A 588 -0.40 -43.82 -10.11
C PRO A 588 0.60 -42.69 -10.36
N SER A 589 0.13 -41.50 -10.74
CA SER A 589 0.96 -40.31 -11.02
C SER A 589 0.99 -39.31 -9.85
N CYS A 590 0.76 -39.76 -8.62
CA CYS A 590 0.78 -38.93 -7.40
C CYS A 590 2.00 -37.99 -7.26
N LEU A 591 3.18 -38.39 -7.77
CA LEU A 591 4.38 -37.55 -7.77
C LEU A 591 4.29 -36.33 -8.70
N SER A 592 3.43 -36.35 -9.73
CA SER A 592 3.20 -35.25 -10.68
C SER A 592 2.44 -34.07 -10.07
N CYS A 593 2.32 -34.02 -8.74
CA CYS A 593 1.74 -32.91 -7.97
C CYS A 593 2.28 -31.51 -8.31
N PHE A 594 3.49 -31.41 -8.88
CA PHE A 594 4.13 -30.17 -9.32
C PHE A 594 4.08 -29.94 -10.86
N GLU A 595 3.37 -30.75 -11.64
CA GLU A 595 3.26 -30.56 -13.09
C GLU A 595 2.24 -29.47 -13.43
N VAL A 596 2.65 -28.49 -14.27
CA VAL A 596 1.91 -27.25 -14.48
C VAL A 596 0.79 -27.41 -15.52
N GLU A 597 -0.41 -27.69 -15.05
CA GLU A 597 -1.60 -27.85 -15.88
C GLU A 597 -2.13 -26.51 -16.43
N ASN A 598 -3.21 -26.54 -17.21
CA ASN A 598 -3.84 -25.36 -17.82
C ASN A 598 -5.05 -24.85 -17.01
N GLU A 599 -5.07 -25.16 -15.72
CA GLU A 599 -6.14 -24.85 -14.78
C GLU A 599 -5.79 -23.64 -13.90
N ARG A 600 -6.79 -23.10 -13.18
CA ARG A 600 -6.68 -21.83 -12.41
C ARG A 600 -5.44 -21.78 -11.49
N TYR A 601 -5.20 -22.86 -10.76
CA TYR A 601 -4.12 -22.94 -9.77
C TYR A 601 -2.80 -23.47 -10.35
N GLY A 602 -2.75 -23.81 -11.64
CA GLY A 602 -1.58 -24.43 -12.26
C GLY A 602 -1.44 -25.89 -11.83
N PRO A 603 -0.41 -26.28 -11.06
CA PRO A 603 -0.21 -27.66 -10.63
C PRO A 603 -1.17 -28.12 -9.50
N PRO A 604 -1.45 -29.44 -9.38
CA PRO A 604 -2.30 -30.00 -8.32
C PRO A 604 -1.91 -29.61 -6.89
N PHE A 605 -0.61 -29.47 -6.59
CA PHE A 605 -0.13 -29.02 -5.29
C PHE A 605 -0.65 -27.62 -4.93
N PHE A 606 -0.67 -26.69 -5.89
CA PHE A 606 -1.28 -25.37 -5.66
C PHE A 606 -2.80 -25.46 -5.59
N ALA A 607 -3.45 -26.37 -6.32
CA ALA A 607 -4.90 -26.58 -6.19
C ALA A 607 -5.30 -26.96 -4.76
N ALA A 608 -4.57 -27.91 -4.15
CA ALA A 608 -4.78 -28.27 -2.75
C ALA A 608 -4.47 -27.11 -1.77
N LEU A 609 -3.35 -26.42 -1.98
CA LEU A 609 -2.93 -25.31 -1.11
C LEU A 609 -3.96 -24.16 -1.12
N PHE A 610 -4.45 -23.75 -2.28
CA PHE A 610 -5.41 -22.63 -2.41
C PHE A 610 -6.86 -22.99 -2.05
N THR A 611 -7.24 -24.28 -1.97
CA THR A 611 -8.54 -24.68 -1.42
C THR A 611 -8.49 -25.08 0.06
N ASN A 612 -7.34 -24.94 0.75
CA ASN A 612 -7.12 -25.43 2.11
C ASN A 612 -7.37 -26.95 2.27
N SER A 613 -7.03 -27.72 1.24
CA SER A 613 -7.22 -29.17 1.21
C SER A 613 -6.11 -29.92 1.95
N ASP A 614 -6.23 -29.98 3.28
CA ASP A 614 -5.20 -30.54 4.16
C ASP A 614 -4.95 -32.05 4.00
N GLU A 615 -5.97 -32.84 3.66
CA GLU A 615 -5.79 -34.27 3.36
C GLU A 615 -5.02 -34.45 2.04
N ALA A 616 -5.30 -33.60 1.05
CA ALA A 616 -4.57 -33.61 -0.23
C ALA A 616 -3.11 -33.13 -0.06
N MET A 617 -2.88 -32.07 0.71
CA MET A 617 -1.52 -31.62 1.07
C MET A 617 -0.78 -32.72 1.83
N GLY A 618 -1.37 -33.28 2.89
CA GLY A 618 -0.81 -34.37 3.67
C GLY A 618 -0.54 -35.63 2.84
N ALA A 619 -1.37 -35.93 1.85
CA ALA A 619 -1.15 -36.99 0.87
C ALA A 619 0.07 -36.73 -0.01
N PHE A 620 0.24 -35.51 -0.55
CA PHE A 620 1.44 -35.13 -1.30
C PHE A 620 2.71 -35.24 -0.45
N PHE A 621 2.70 -34.70 0.78
CA PHE A 621 3.82 -34.83 1.73
C PHE A 621 4.19 -36.29 2.00
N LYS A 622 3.22 -37.12 2.44
CA LYS A 622 3.44 -38.56 2.72
C LYS A 622 4.01 -39.31 1.52
N THR A 623 3.49 -39.04 0.33
CA THR A 623 3.86 -39.79 -0.89
C THR A 623 5.25 -39.44 -1.41
N GLN A 624 5.69 -38.18 -1.25
CA GLN A 624 7.07 -37.78 -1.53
C GLN A 624 8.04 -38.30 -0.45
N ALA A 625 7.65 -38.18 0.82
CA ALA A 625 8.48 -38.61 1.96
C ALA A 625 8.72 -40.13 1.97
N GLY A 626 7.67 -40.93 1.75
CA GLY A 626 7.75 -42.41 1.77
C GLY A 626 8.62 -43.05 0.68
N ARG A 627 9.17 -42.26 -0.27
CA ARG A 627 10.17 -42.72 -1.24
C ARG A 627 11.62 -42.43 -0.83
N LYS A 628 11.86 -41.69 0.24
CA LYS A 628 13.20 -41.38 0.76
C LYS A 628 13.44 -42.11 2.08
N SER A 629 14.70 -42.18 2.51
CA SER A 629 15.04 -42.72 3.82
C SER A 629 14.40 -41.88 4.93
N LEU A 630 14.03 -42.49 6.06
CA LEU A 630 13.53 -41.79 7.25
C LEU A 630 14.51 -40.71 7.77
N ALA A 631 15.80 -40.82 7.44
CA ALA A 631 16.81 -39.79 7.72
C ALA A 631 16.84 -38.62 6.70
N SER A 632 15.89 -38.57 5.74
CA SER A 632 15.84 -37.53 4.70
C SER A 632 15.20 -36.24 5.23
N PRO A 633 15.75 -35.06 4.89
CA PRO A 633 15.16 -33.78 5.30
C PRO A 633 13.69 -33.56 4.90
N VAL A 634 13.15 -34.29 3.90
CA VAL A 634 11.75 -34.20 3.44
C VAL A 634 10.72 -34.47 4.55
N HIS A 635 11.07 -35.24 5.59
CA HIS A 635 10.15 -35.49 6.71
C HIS A 635 9.92 -34.25 7.60
N ASN A 636 10.92 -33.36 7.72
CA ASN A 636 10.89 -32.22 8.65
C ASN A 636 9.84 -31.15 8.24
N PRO A 637 9.73 -30.73 6.96
CA PRO A 637 8.62 -29.89 6.50
C PRO A 637 7.23 -30.48 6.76
N TYR A 638 7.05 -31.79 6.66
CA TYR A 638 5.74 -32.41 6.92
C TYR A 638 5.35 -32.33 8.41
N GLU A 639 6.29 -32.64 9.31
CA GLU A 639 6.07 -32.50 10.74
C GLU A 639 5.76 -31.04 11.14
N ARG A 640 6.50 -30.08 10.58
CA ARG A 640 6.23 -28.64 10.75
C ARG A 640 4.84 -28.24 10.28
N TYR A 641 4.43 -28.69 9.09
CA TYR A 641 3.10 -28.41 8.54
C TYR A 641 1.96 -28.98 9.40
N CYS A 642 2.13 -30.17 9.97
CA CYS A 642 1.18 -30.74 10.93
C CYS A 642 1.17 -29.99 12.28
N GLN A 643 2.30 -29.43 12.71
CA GLN A 643 2.41 -28.65 13.95
C GLN A 643 1.91 -27.20 13.79
N SER A 644 1.96 -26.61 12.59
CA SER A 644 1.64 -25.20 12.32
C SER A 644 0.13 -24.87 12.26
N GLY A 645 -0.68 -25.55 13.07
CA GLY A 645 -2.14 -25.45 13.08
C GLY A 645 -2.64 -24.00 13.02
N ASN A 646 -3.45 -23.71 12.01
CA ASN A 646 -4.11 -22.42 11.73
C ASN A 646 -3.21 -21.20 11.38
N LYS A 647 -1.88 -21.32 11.31
CA LYS A 647 -1.00 -20.25 10.79
C LYS A 647 -0.74 -20.40 9.29
N ARG A 648 -1.79 -20.26 8.47
CA ARG A 648 -1.70 -20.37 7.00
C ARG A 648 -1.57 -18.99 6.33
N PRO A 649 -0.93 -18.88 5.15
CA PRO A 649 -0.96 -17.64 4.38
C PRO A 649 -2.42 -17.27 4.02
N ASN A 650 -2.84 -16.04 4.31
CA ASN A 650 -4.19 -15.59 4.00
C ASN A 650 -4.31 -15.27 2.50
N PHE A 651 -4.61 -16.29 1.70
CA PHE A 651 -4.65 -16.17 0.24
C PHE A 651 -5.75 -15.21 -0.23
N GLY A 652 -5.35 -14.14 -0.93
CA GLY A 652 -6.29 -13.20 -1.53
C GLY A 652 -7.22 -13.90 -2.54
N PRO A 653 -8.53 -13.54 -2.60
CA PRO A 653 -9.58 -14.29 -3.32
C PRO A 653 -9.49 -14.24 -4.86
N SER A 654 -8.35 -13.82 -5.42
CA SER A 654 -8.10 -13.61 -6.84
C SER A 654 -6.80 -14.25 -7.36
N PHE A 655 -6.16 -15.16 -6.61
CA PHE A 655 -4.96 -15.83 -7.10
C PHE A 655 -5.24 -16.56 -8.43
N THR A 656 -4.31 -16.40 -9.38
CA THR A 656 -4.30 -17.08 -10.68
C THR A 656 -2.87 -17.46 -11.01
N PHE A 657 -2.62 -18.74 -11.31
CA PHE A 657 -1.26 -19.22 -11.56
C PHE A 657 -0.72 -18.68 -12.89
N SER A 658 0.33 -17.85 -12.83
CA SER A 658 1.06 -17.42 -14.01
C SER A 658 2.06 -18.49 -14.43
N ARG A 659 1.82 -19.13 -15.58
CA ARG A 659 2.72 -20.08 -16.26
C ARG A 659 4.04 -19.45 -16.73
N GLN A 660 4.16 -18.11 -16.68
CA GLN A 660 5.36 -17.35 -17.05
C GLN A 660 6.24 -17.01 -15.83
N ARG A 661 6.00 -17.70 -14.70
CA ARG A 661 6.67 -17.53 -13.41
C ARG A 661 6.76 -18.90 -12.73
N GLY A 662 7.92 -19.25 -12.16
CA GLY A 662 8.16 -20.57 -11.58
C GLY A 662 7.29 -20.86 -10.35
N ILE A 663 7.06 -22.15 -10.06
CA ILE A 663 6.34 -22.60 -8.84
C ILE A 663 6.99 -22.02 -7.59
N LEU A 664 8.32 -22.13 -7.51
CA LEU A 664 9.13 -21.57 -6.44
C LEU A 664 8.99 -20.04 -6.32
N SER A 665 8.83 -19.33 -7.43
CA SER A 665 8.63 -17.87 -7.43
C SER A 665 7.24 -17.49 -6.89
N HIS A 666 6.22 -18.33 -7.10
CA HIS A 666 4.90 -18.16 -6.45
C HIS A 666 4.98 -18.46 -4.95
N LEU A 667 5.62 -19.57 -4.54
CA LEU A 667 5.83 -19.88 -3.12
C LEU A 667 6.61 -18.78 -2.39
N ALA A 668 7.62 -18.18 -3.05
CA ALA A 668 8.42 -17.09 -2.50
C ALA A 668 7.64 -15.78 -2.27
N GLU A 669 6.52 -15.54 -2.94
CA GLU A 669 5.61 -14.42 -2.63
C GLU A 669 4.68 -14.74 -1.45
N LEU A 670 4.36 -16.01 -1.22
CA LEU A 670 3.51 -16.46 -0.12
C LEU A 670 4.22 -16.47 1.23
N GLY A 671 5.56 -16.49 1.24
CA GLY A 671 6.36 -16.42 2.47
C GLY A 671 6.51 -17.74 3.25
N ASP A 672 5.88 -18.82 2.79
CA ASP A 672 5.88 -20.11 3.50
C ASP A 672 7.18 -20.89 3.25
N GLN A 673 8.10 -20.81 4.23
CA GLN A 673 9.34 -21.58 4.25
C GLN A 673 9.11 -23.09 4.10
N THR A 674 8.08 -23.64 4.73
CA THR A 674 7.79 -25.09 4.79
C THR A 674 7.49 -25.64 3.40
N MET A 675 6.68 -24.90 2.64
CA MET A 675 6.34 -25.27 1.25
C MET A 675 7.53 -25.13 0.31
N ILE A 676 8.42 -24.16 0.58
CA ILE A 676 9.64 -23.94 -0.20
C ILE A 676 10.67 -25.03 0.06
N GLU A 677 10.96 -25.36 1.34
CA GLU A 677 11.78 -26.51 1.72
C GLU A 677 11.24 -27.79 1.06
N PHE A 678 9.93 -28.04 1.15
CA PHE A 678 9.31 -29.21 0.56
C PHE A 678 9.46 -29.29 -0.96
N TYR A 679 9.23 -28.19 -1.69
CA TYR A 679 9.40 -28.15 -3.15
C TYR A 679 10.85 -28.39 -3.57
N LEU A 680 11.80 -27.69 -2.93
CA LEU A 680 13.24 -27.82 -3.20
C LEU A 680 13.74 -29.25 -2.91
N LEU A 681 13.27 -29.86 -1.83
CA LEU A 681 13.69 -31.22 -1.42
C LEU A 681 12.95 -32.34 -2.18
N SER A 682 11.84 -32.05 -2.88
CA SER A 682 10.98 -33.07 -3.51
C SER A 682 10.90 -32.98 -5.04
N SER A 683 11.46 -31.94 -5.67
CA SER A 683 11.44 -31.78 -7.14
C SER A 683 12.83 -31.60 -7.72
N ASP A 684 13.33 -32.62 -8.42
CA ASP A 684 14.58 -32.56 -9.20
C ASP A 684 14.53 -31.55 -10.37
N LYS A 685 13.37 -30.91 -10.59
CA LYS A 685 13.12 -29.85 -11.58
C LYS A 685 13.04 -28.45 -10.96
N ALA A 686 13.33 -28.31 -9.65
CA ALA A 686 13.24 -27.03 -8.93
C ALA A 686 14.34 -26.04 -9.36
N ASN A 687 14.09 -25.24 -10.40
CA ASN A 687 15.01 -24.17 -10.79
C ASN A 687 14.89 -22.97 -9.83
N ILE A 688 15.91 -22.81 -8.98
CA ILE A 688 16.07 -21.66 -8.07
C ILE A 688 16.24 -20.34 -8.85
N GLU A 689 16.83 -20.40 -10.04
CA GLU A 689 17.07 -19.25 -10.93
C GLU A 689 15.93 -19.12 -11.98
N SER A 690 14.68 -19.37 -11.58
CA SER A 690 13.52 -19.28 -12.50
C SER A 690 13.00 -17.85 -12.65
N GLU A 691 13.62 -17.12 -13.60
CA GLU A 691 13.17 -15.79 -14.05
C GLU A 691 11.75 -15.78 -14.61
N ASP A 692 11.02 -14.70 -14.34
CA ASP A 692 9.74 -14.40 -14.97
C ASP A 692 9.86 -13.39 -16.14
N LYS A 693 8.71 -12.85 -16.58
CA LYS A 693 8.62 -11.84 -17.64
C LYS A 693 9.48 -10.59 -17.40
N ASN A 694 9.74 -10.20 -16.16
CA ASN A 694 10.54 -9.03 -15.79
C ASN A 694 12.02 -9.37 -15.52
N GLY A 695 12.38 -10.66 -15.49
CA GLY A 695 13.68 -11.12 -14.99
C GLY A 695 13.70 -11.32 -13.48
N TRP A 696 12.54 -11.38 -12.82
CA TRP A 696 12.47 -11.62 -11.38
C TRP A 696 12.45 -13.12 -11.08
N THR A 697 13.42 -13.56 -10.28
CA THR A 697 13.53 -14.93 -9.76
C THR A 697 12.78 -15.08 -8.43
N PRO A 698 12.68 -16.28 -7.82
CA PRO A 698 12.10 -16.45 -6.49
C PRO A 698 12.69 -15.53 -5.42
N LEU A 699 14.01 -15.26 -5.48
CA LEU A 699 14.69 -14.38 -4.53
C LEU A 699 14.16 -12.93 -4.63
N TRP A 700 13.89 -12.44 -5.85
CA TRP A 700 13.22 -11.16 -6.08
C TRP A 700 11.80 -11.14 -5.51
N TRP A 701 11.03 -12.22 -5.67
CA TRP A 701 9.66 -12.29 -5.15
C TRP A 701 9.59 -12.39 -3.62
N ALA A 702 10.56 -13.03 -2.96
CA ALA A 702 10.70 -13.03 -1.50
C ALA A 702 11.07 -11.63 -0.97
N ALA A 703 12.09 -11.02 -1.55
CA ALA A 703 12.55 -9.67 -1.20
C ALA A 703 11.47 -8.61 -1.43
N LYS A 704 10.73 -8.68 -2.53
CA LYS A 704 9.63 -7.74 -2.84
C LYS A 704 8.53 -7.72 -1.77
N ASN A 705 8.29 -8.84 -1.09
CA ASN A 705 7.24 -8.99 -0.09
C ASN A 705 7.76 -8.97 1.36
N GLY A 706 9.06 -8.69 1.59
CA GLY A 706 9.64 -8.59 2.93
C GLY A 706 9.89 -9.92 3.64
N HIS A 707 9.85 -11.05 2.92
CA HIS A 707 9.97 -12.39 3.50
C HIS A 707 11.43 -12.77 3.80
N GLU A 708 12.06 -12.07 4.77
CA GLU A 708 13.46 -12.26 5.15
C GLU A 708 13.87 -13.73 5.33
N ASP A 709 13.01 -14.51 5.98
CA ASP A 709 13.29 -15.90 6.31
C ASP A 709 13.18 -16.84 5.10
N VAL A 710 12.48 -16.42 4.03
CA VAL A 710 12.56 -17.04 2.71
C VAL A 710 13.81 -16.60 1.95
N ILE A 711 14.24 -15.33 2.07
CA ILE A 711 15.51 -14.85 1.48
C ILE A 711 16.68 -15.68 2.02
N LYS A 712 16.77 -15.82 3.36
CA LYS A 712 17.80 -16.63 4.05
C LYS A 712 17.81 -18.09 3.55
N LEU A 713 16.63 -18.70 3.40
CA LEU A 713 16.43 -20.06 2.92
C LEU A 713 16.87 -20.23 1.45
N LEU A 714 16.42 -19.35 0.55
CA LEU A 714 16.77 -19.40 -0.87
C LEU A 714 18.29 -19.22 -1.08
N LEU A 715 18.92 -18.29 -0.36
CA LEU A 715 20.38 -18.11 -0.39
C LEU A 715 21.11 -19.36 0.14
N ALA A 716 20.64 -19.97 1.23
CA ALA A 716 21.21 -21.23 1.74
C ALA A 716 21.01 -22.43 0.79
N ALA A 717 19.99 -22.39 -0.06
CA ALA A 717 19.78 -23.34 -1.16
C ALA A 717 20.63 -23.04 -2.42
N GLY A 718 21.40 -21.95 -2.43
CA GLY A 718 22.30 -21.57 -3.52
C GLY A 718 21.76 -20.53 -4.51
N ALA A 719 20.68 -19.80 -4.16
CA ALA A 719 20.17 -18.71 -5.00
C ALA A 719 21.22 -17.60 -5.20
N ASN A 720 21.34 -17.09 -6.43
CA ASN A 720 22.29 -16.03 -6.74
C ASN A 720 21.77 -14.67 -6.23
N ILE A 721 22.53 -14.00 -5.36
CA ILE A 721 22.16 -12.66 -4.84
C ILE A 721 22.39 -11.53 -5.87
N ASN A 722 23.21 -11.76 -6.89
CA ASN A 722 23.67 -10.77 -7.86
C ASN A 722 22.84 -10.72 -9.17
N ILE A 723 21.66 -11.35 -9.17
CA ILE A 723 20.74 -11.37 -10.31
C ILE A 723 20.28 -9.94 -10.65
N LYS A 724 20.36 -9.60 -11.93
CA LYS A 724 19.91 -8.32 -12.49
C LYS A 724 18.58 -8.53 -13.21
N ASP A 725 17.62 -7.65 -12.98
CA ASP A 725 16.36 -7.66 -13.73
C ASP A 725 16.55 -7.19 -15.19
N LYS A 726 15.47 -7.14 -15.98
CA LYS A 726 15.54 -6.70 -17.39
C LYS A 726 15.77 -5.19 -17.57
N HIS A 727 15.90 -4.44 -16.48
CA HIS A 727 16.37 -3.05 -16.47
C HIS A 727 17.84 -2.95 -16.03
N GLY A 728 18.50 -4.07 -15.75
CA GLY A 728 19.89 -4.13 -15.27
C GLY A 728 20.05 -3.83 -13.78
N GLN A 729 18.95 -3.70 -13.03
CA GLN A 729 18.95 -3.39 -11.61
C GLN A 729 19.25 -4.66 -10.81
N THR A 730 20.21 -4.60 -9.88
CA THR A 730 20.48 -5.68 -8.92
C THR A 730 19.40 -5.73 -7.84
N LEU A 731 19.21 -6.88 -7.20
CA LEU A 731 18.21 -7.03 -6.14
C LEU A 731 18.44 -6.08 -4.96
N LEU A 732 19.70 -5.96 -4.50
CA LEU A 732 20.11 -4.95 -3.52
C LEU A 732 19.76 -3.53 -3.98
N GLY A 733 20.01 -3.23 -5.26
CA GLY A 733 19.71 -1.96 -5.88
C GLY A 733 18.23 -1.64 -6.05
N TRP A 734 17.35 -2.64 -6.02
CA TRP A 734 15.91 -2.45 -5.87
C TRP A 734 15.53 -2.19 -4.41
N ALA A 735 16.12 -2.92 -3.46
CA ALA A 735 15.84 -2.76 -2.04
C ALA A 735 16.20 -1.35 -1.53
N THR A 736 17.39 -0.82 -1.87
CA THR A 736 17.78 0.53 -1.46
C THR A 736 16.86 1.58 -2.09
N ARG A 737 16.61 1.50 -3.40
CA ARG A 737 15.75 2.47 -4.12
C ARG A 737 14.28 2.46 -3.73
N SER A 738 13.83 1.41 -3.05
CA SER A 738 12.47 1.28 -2.52
C SER A 738 12.38 1.60 -1.03
N ASP A 739 13.45 2.16 -0.44
CA ASP A 739 13.62 2.44 0.99
C ASP A 739 13.38 1.23 1.93
N ASN A 740 13.59 0.03 1.39
CA ASN A 740 13.31 -1.24 2.06
C ASN A 740 14.49 -1.66 2.96
N GLU A 741 14.72 -0.88 4.03
CA GLU A 741 15.87 -0.99 4.94
C GLU A 741 16.10 -2.42 5.47
N ALA A 742 15.04 -3.14 5.86
CA ALA A 742 15.14 -4.51 6.39
C ALA A 742 15.70 -5.50 5.35
N ILE A 743 15.16 -5.48 4.13
CA ILE A 743 15.62 -6.33 3.02
C ILE A 743 17.06 -5.95 2.64
N ALA A 744 17.38 -4.65 2.59
CA ALA A 744 18.74 -4.19 2.31
C ALA A 744 19.75 -4.66 3.39
N LYS A 745 19.38 -4.66 4.68
CA LYS A 745 20.19 -5.24 5.77
C LYS A 745 20.45 -6.73 5.55
N VAL A 746 19.42 -7.52 5.25
CA VAL A 746 19.58 -8.97 5.04
C VAL A 746 20.48 -9.26 3.84
N LEU A 747 20.30 -8.57 2.71
CA LEU A 747 21.13 -8.76 1.53
C LEU A 747 22.61 -8.40 1.79
N LEU A 748 22.88 -7.24 2.42
CA LEU A 748 24.24 -6.81 2.76
C LEU A 748 24.92 -7.64 3.85
N GLN A 749 24.14 -8.28 4.73
CA GLN A 749 24.70 -9.22 5.71
C GLN A 749 25.20 -10.53 5.07
N MET A 750 24.68 -10.87 3.88
CA MET A 750 24.93 -12.13 3.17
C MET A 750 25.91 -11.98 1.98
N ASP A 751 26.00 -10.80 1.33
CA ASP A 751 26.88 -10.53 0.17
C ASP A 751 28.29 -9.99 0.55
N LYS A 752 28.72 -10.19 1.81
CA LYS A 752 29.91 -9.51 2.41
C LYS A 752 31.23 -9.67 1.65
N ASP A 753 31.41 -10.78 0.94
CA ASP A 753 32.67 -11.15 0.28
C ASP A 753 32.72 -10.78 -1.20
N ASN A 754 31.64 -10.21 -1.75
CA ASN A 754 31.52 -9.88 -3.17
C ASN A 754 32.13 -8.51 -3.51
N VAL A 755 33.12 -8.48 -4.39
CA VAL A 755 33.82 -7.25 -4.80
C VAL A 755 32.99 -6.39 -5.77
N GLU A 756 32.14 -6.98 -6.61
CA GLU A 756 31.26 -6.20 -7.52
C GLU A 756 30.19 -5.40 -6.75
N SER A 757 29.86 -5.82 -5.52
CA SER A 757 28.91 -5.10 -4.66
C SER A 757 29.36 -3.68 -4.34
N ARG A 758 30.67 -3.43 -4.15
CA ARG A 758 31.18 -2.16 -3.63
C ARG A 758 30.99 -0.98 -4.57
N ASP A 759 31.24 -1.16 -5.86
CA ASP A 759 30.95 -0.13 -6.86
C ASP A 759 29.44 0.17 -6.91
N TYR A 760 28.60 -0.87 -6.86
CA TYR A 760 27.15 -0.69 -6.82
C TYR A 760 26.69 0.07 -5.58
N ILE A 761 27.14 -0.34 -4.40
CA ILE A 761 26.86 0.26 -3.08
C ILE A 761 27.31 1.73 -3.05
N SER A 762 28.45 2.05 -3.65
CA SER A 762 28.99 3.42 -3.67
C SER A 762 28.22 4.32 -4.65
N ARG A 763 27.80 3.79 -5.81
CA ARG A 763 26.86 4.48 -6.71
C ARG A 763 25.45 4.63 -6.11
N ALA A 764 25.01 3.68 -5.29
CA ALA A 764 23.77 3.80 -4.52
C ALA A 764 23.89 4.90 -3.45
N LEU A 765 25.01 5.00 -2.74
CA LEU A 765 25.27 6.08 -1.78
C LEU A 765 25.16 7.46 -2.46
N ILE A 766 25.78 7.64 -3.64
CA ILE A 766 25.66 8.88 -4.44
C ILE A 766 24.20 9.14 -4.86
N PHE A 767 23.42 8.11 -5.20
CA PHE A 767 22.00 8.26 -5.56
C PHE A 767 21.11 8.64 -4.37
N HIS A 768 21.42 8.17 -3.15
CA HIS A 768 20.55 8.35 -1.98
C HIS A 768 20.75 9.70 -1.27
N VAL A 769 21.93 10.35 -1.37
CA VAL A 769 22.18 11.68 -0.78
C VAL A 769 21.41 12.84 -1.43
N ASP A 770 20.69 12.57 -2.52
CA ASP A 770 19.83 13.54 -3.20
C ASP A 770 18.42 13.67 -2.61
N ASN A 771 18.05 12.87 -1.59
CA ASN A 771 16.77 12.98 -0.87
C ASN A 771 16.98 12.87 0.65
N GLU A 772 16.42 13.83 1.40
CA GLU A 772 16.62 13.97 2.84
C GLU A 772 15.96 12.87 3.69
N GLU A 773 14.98 12.16 3.10
CA GLU A 773 14.26 11.07 3.75
C GLU A 773 15.10 9.77 3.87
N HIS A 774 16.15 9.60 3.05
CA HIS A 774 16.92 8.34 2.95
C HIS A 774 18.04 8.16 4.02
N GLU A 775 17.99 8.88 5.15
CA GLU A 775 19.08 8.88 6.15
C GLU A 775 19.44 7.46 6.66
N ALA A 776 18.44 6.60 6.82
CA ALA A 776 18.61 5.21 7.25
C ALA A 776 19.38 4.37 6.21
N VAL A 777 19.02 4.50 4.92
CA VAL A 777 19.71 3.81 3.81
C VAL A 777 21.15 4.33 3.66
N ILE A 778 21.39 5.63 3.86
CA ILE A 778 22.75 6.21 3.85
C ILE A 778 23.62 5.60 4.96
N LYS A 779 23.12 5.57 6.22
CA LYS A 779 23.81 4.90 7.34
C LYS A 779 24.13 3.44 7.02
N LEU A 780 23.15 2.70 6.51
CA LEU A 780 23.23 1.30 6.14
C LEU A 780 24.31 1.05 5.06
N LEU A 781 24.34 1.84 3.99
CA LEU A 781 25.34 1.73 2.91
C LEU A 781 26.75 2.04 3.42
N LEU A 782 26.90 3.05 4.29
CA LEU A 782 28.18 3.35 4.93
C LEU A 782 28.66 2.20 5.84
N THR A 783 27.78 1.61 6.65
CA THR A 783 28.15 0.43 7.47
C THR A 783 28.49 -0.83 6.66
N ALA A 784 28.05 -0.91 5.40
CA ALA A 784 28.44 -1.97 4.48
C ALA A 784 29.77 -1.71 3.75
N GLY A 785 30.43 -0.57 4.01
CA GLY A 785 31.71 -0.24 3.39
C GLY A 785 31.59 0.30 1.96
N ALA A 786 30.60 1.18 1.73
CA ALA A 786 30.60 2.08 0.58
C ALA A 786 31.89 2.92 0.55
N ASP A 787 32.47 3.11 -0.64
CA ASP A 787 33.54 4.09 -0.83
C ASP A 787 32.93 5.49 -0.88
N THR A 788 33.14 6.26 0.19
CA THR A 788 32.70 7.66 0.33
C THR A 788 33.32 8.59 -0.72
N ASN A 789 34.43 8.18 -1.34
CA ASN A 789 35.22 8.92 -2.31
C ASN A 789 35.04 8.42 -3.76
N ALA A 790 34.18 7.42 -3.96
CA ALA A 790 33.74 6.99 -5.27
C ALA A 790 33.15 8.16 -6.06
N LYS A 791 33.33 8.14 -7.38
CA LYS A 791 32.95 9.23 -8.28
C LYS A 791 31.90 8.80 -9.28
N ASP A 792 30.94 9.70 -9.52
CA ASP A 792 29.99 9.56 -10.62
C ASP A 792 30.62 9.92 -11.99
N GLU A 793 29.79 9.92 -13.04
CA GLU A 793 30.21 10.28 -14.39
C GLU A 793 30.68 11.74 -14.52
N ASP A 794 30.33 12.66 -13.62
CA ASP A 794 30.81 14.06 -13.60
C ASP A 794 32.02 14.25 -12.66
N GLY A 795 32.43 13.22 -11.93
CA GLY A 795 33.54 13.23 -10.99
C GLY A 795 33.16 13.66 -9.56
N LEU A 796 31.87 13.85 -9.27
CA LEU A 796 31.38 14.21 -7.94
C LEU A 796 31.33 12.97 -7.04
N THR A 797 31.63 13.16 -5.75
CA THR A 797 31.41 12.17 -4.69
C THR A 797 30.06 12.39 -4.02
N ALA A 798 29.65 11.45 -3.15
CA ALA A 798 28.47 11.63 -2.31
C ALA A 798 28.55 12.91 -1.44
N LEU A 799 29.76 13.30 -1.00
CA LEU A 799 29.97 14.54 -0.25
C LEU A 799 29.78 15.79 -1.13
N SER A 800 30.21 15.75 -2.40
CA SER A 800 29.93 16.83 -3.35
C SER A 800 28.44 16.99 -3.65
N TRP A 801 27.68 15.89 -3.76
CA TRP A 801 26.23 15.93 -3.97
C TRP A 801 25.47 16.44 -2.73
N ALA A 802 25.79 15.92 -1.54
CA ALA A 802 25.22 16.41 -0.29
C ALA A 802 25.48 17.92 -0.08
N ALA A 803 26.69 18.40 -0.40
CA ALA A 803 27.04 19.83 -0.35
C ALA A 803 26.36 20.69 -1.45
N LYS A 804 26.08 20.09 -2.62
CA LYS A 804 25.37 20.70 -3.76
C LYS A 804 23.86 20.79 -3.54
N ILE A 805 23.30 20.07 -2.58
CA ILE A 805 21.86 20.12 -2.21
C ILE A 805 21.65 20.86 -0.89
N GLY A 806 22.52 20.62 0.09
CA GLY A 806 22.48 21.23 1.42
C GLY A 806 22.10 20.25 2.53
N TYR A 807 22.14 18.94 2.28
CA TYR A 807 21.64 17.92 3.21
C TYR A 807 22.62 17.67 4.38
N GLU A 808 22.39 18.39 5.48
CA GLU A 808 23.28 18.44 6.66
C GLU A 808 23.58 17.06 7.25
N ALA A 809 22.56 16.22 7.46
CA ALA A 809 22.72 14.90 8.05
C ALA A 809 23.62 13.99 7.21
N ALA A 810 23.46 14.00 5.87
CA ALA A 810 24.36 13.25 4.98
C ALA A 810 25.81 13.75 5.05
N ILE A 811 26.04 15.07 5.12
CA ILE A 811 27.40 15.61 5.30
C ILE A 811 28.02 15.09 6.59
N HIS A 812 27.31 15.15 7.72
CA HIS A 812 27.84 14.63 8.99
C HIS A 812 28.11 13.12 8.98
N LEU A 813 27.24 12.32 8.34
CA LEU A 813 27.43 10.88 8.20
C LEU A 813 28.61 10.53 7.29
N LEU A 814 28.77 11.21 6.16
CA LEU A 814 29.87 11.01 5.22
C LEU A 814 31.22 11.40 5.84
N LEU A 815 31.29 12.53 6.55
CA LEU A 815 32.50 12.96 7.26
C LEU A 815 32.85 12.02 8.42
N ALA A 816 31.85 11.54 9.18
CA ALA A 816 32.07 10.51 10.21
C ALA A 816 32.56 9.17 9.64
N ALA A 817 32.21 8.86 8.38
CA ALA A 817 32.71 7.72 7.61
C ALA A 817 34.03 7.99 6.85
N GLY A 818 34.65 9.16 7.03
CA GLY A 818 35.97 9.46 6.45
C GLY A 818 35.96 9.92 4.98
N ALA A 819 34.88 10.55 4.51
CA ALA A 819 34.86 11.20 3.19
C ALA A 819 35.91 12.33 3.08
N ASP A 820 36.65 12.37 1.97
CA ASP A 820 37.66 13.39 1.68
C ASP A 820 37.00 14.69 1.21
N VAL A 821 37.23 15.77 1.97
CA VAL A 821 36.73 17.13 1.71
C VAL A 821 37.43 17.83 0.54
N HIS A 822 38.56 17.30 0.06
CA HIS A 822 39.37 17.90 -1.01
C HIS A 822 39.09 17.31 -2.40
N VAL A 823 38.23 16.29 -2.51
CA VAL A 823 37.98 15.60 -3.79
C VAL A 823 37.42 16.56 -4.83
N LYS A 824 38.12 16.68 -5.97
CA LYS A 824 37.71 17.53 -7.09
C LYS A 824 36.93 16.76 -8.16
N ASP A 825 35.88 17.39 -8.67
CA ASP A 825 35.10 16.92 -9.82
C ASP A 825 35.77 17.22 -11.17
N LYS A 826 35.10 16.92 -12.30
CA LYS A 826 35.62 17.22 -13.65
C LYS A 826 35.83 18.71 -13.93
N ASN A 827 35.25 19.64 -13.16
CA ASN A 827 35.48 21.09 -13.28
C ASN A 827 36.57 21.60 -12.32
N GLY A 828 37.04 20.76 -11.40
CA GLY A 828 37.99 21.13 -10.36
C GLY A 828 37.33 21.62 -9.07
N TRP A 829 36.01 21.49 -8.93
CA TRP A 829 35.26 21.96 -7.78
C TRP A 829 35.27 20.92 -6.65
N THR A 830 35.44 21.40 -5.41
CA THR A 830 35.38 20.60 -4.18
C THR A 830 33.97 20.66 -3.55
N PRO A 831 33.63 19.80 -2.57
CA PRO A 831 32.41 19.93 -1.79
C PRO A 831 32.18 21.34 -1.21
N LEU A 832 33.24 22.00 -0.71
CA LEU A 832 33.15 23.38 -0.20
C LEU A 832 32.77 24.39 -1.29
N TRP A 833 33.29 24.20 -2.52
CA TRP A 833 32.94 25.02 -3.66
C TRP A 833 31.45 24.84 -4.05
N TRP A 834 30.95 23.60 -4.03
CA TRP A 834 29.54 23.29 -4.29
C TRP A 834 28.59 23.89 -3.23
N ALA A 835 28.94 23.83 -1.94
CA ALA A 835 28.20 24.51 -0.88
C ALA A 835 28.17 26.04 -1.07
N ALA A 836 29.31 26.65 -1.41
CA ALA A 836 29.42 28.08 -1.68
C ALA A 836 28.64 28.51 -2.94
N MET A 837 28.54 27.64 -3.96
CA MET A 837 27.74 27.89 -5.18
C MET A 837 26.23 27.94 -4.93
N LYS A 838 25.72 27.32 -3.87
CA LYS A 838 24.28 27.21 -3.63
C LYS A 838 23.68 28.30 -2.74
N GLY A 839 24.52 29.07 -2.04
CA GLY A 839 24.07 29.90 -0.92
C GLY A 839 23.52 29.07 0.24
N CYS A 840 24.01 27.83 0.38
CA CYS A 840 23.64 26.91 1.44
C CYS A 840 23.83 27.50 2.84
N GLU A 841 23.09 26.96 3.81
CA GLU A 841 23.09 27.47 5.18
C GLU A 841 24.49 27.56 5.81
N ALA A 842 24.64 28.54 6.70
CA ALA A 842 25.91 28.88 7.32
C ALA A 842 26.58 27.72 8.08
N ILE A 843 25.78 26.74 8.50
CA ILE A 843 26.22 25.52 9.19
C ILE A 843 27.05 24.63 8.25
N LEU A 844 26.60 24.41 7.02
CA LEU A 844 27.20 23.46 6.07
C LEU A 844 28.62 23.89 5.65
N ILE A 845 28.80 25.19 5.37
CA ILE A 845 30.11 25.77 5.06
C ILE A 845 31.04 25.68 6.29
N ARG A 846 30.53 25.92 7.51
CA ARG A 846 31.31 25.73 8.75
C ARG A 846 31.72 24.27 8.94
N THR A 847 30.80 23.32 8.79
CA THR A 847 31.06 21.87 8.94
C THR A 847 32.18 21.40 8.01
N LEU A 848 32.14 21.77 6.72
CA LEU A 848 33.20 21.43 5.76
C LEU A 848 34.55 22.07 6.11
N LEU A 849 34.56 23.34 6.55
CA LEU A 849 35.78 24.02 6.98
C LEU A 849 36.36 23.43 8.28
N THR A 850 35.52 23.05 9.24
CA THR A 850 35.98 22.35 10.47
C THR A 850 36.48 20.94 10.19
N ALA A 851 36.04 20.31 9.10
CA ALA A 851 36.60 19.06 8.59
C ALA A 851 37.88 19.26 7.74
N GLY A 852 38.42 20.48 7.67
CA GLY A 852 39.71 20.78 7.05
C GLY A 852 39.67 21.19 5.57
N ALA A 853 38.49 21.46 5.00
CA ALA A 853 38.37 21.81 3.59
C ALA A 853 39.21 23.06 3.22
N ASP A 854 39.97 22.96 2.12
CA ASP A 854 40.79 24.05 1.59
C ASP A 854 39.91 25.24 1.16
N VAL A 855 40.00 26.33 1.92
CA VAL A 855 39.18 27.54 1.74
C VAL A 855 39.46 28.26 0.42
N ASP A 856 40.66 28.11 -0.14
CA ASP A 856 41.09 28.71 -1.40
C ASP A 856 41.23 27.67 -2.53
N ALA A 857 40.54 26.52 -2.40
CA ALA A 857 40.53 25.44 -3.38
C ALA A 857 40.19 25.92 -4.79
N ARG A 858 41.21 25.96 -5.66
CA ARG A 858 41.08 26.51 -7.03
C ARG A 858 40.43 25.53 -7.99
N ASP A 859 39.45 26.01 -8.76
CA ASP A 859 38.86 25.32 -9.89
C ASP A 859 39.75 25.33 -11.15
N LYS A 860 39.29 24.72 -12.25
CA LYS A 860 40.02 24.72 -13.53
C LYS A 860 40.32 26.12 -14.09
N ASP A 861 39.63 27.17 -13.66
CA ASP A 861 39.80 28.57 -14.06
C ASP A 861 40.52 29.43 -13.00
N ASN A 862 41.16 28.79 -12.02
CA ASN A 862 41.81 29.40 -10.85
C ASN A 862 40.84 30.13 -9.90
N ARG A 863 39.53 29.87 -9.97
CA ARG A 863 38.54 30.49 -9.07
C ARG A 863 38.48 29.76 -7.74
N THR A 864 38.50 30.52 -6.65
CA THR A 864 38.24 30.05 -5.28
C THR A 864 36.74 30.03 -4.97
N PRO A 865 36.29 29.37 -3.89
CA PRO A 865 34.91 29.48 -3.41
C PRO A 865 34.47 30.93 -3.15
N LEU A 866 35.38 31.78 -2.63
CA LEU A 866 35.11 33.20 -2.35
C LEU A 866 34.89 34.00 -3.65
N LEU A 867 35.71 33.76 -4.68
CA LEU A 867 35.52 34.33 -6.02
C LEU A 867 34.13 34.02 -6.60
N TRP A 868 33.60 32.82 -6.33
CA TRP A 868 32.28 32.41 -6.83
C TRP A 868 31.12 32.96 -6.01
N ALA A 869 31.22 32.93 -4.67
CA ALA A 869 30.23 33.54 -3.77
C ALA A 869 30.08 35.05 -4.08
N ALA A 870 31.19 35.75 -4.30
CA ALA A 870 31.22 37.15 -4.71
C ALA A 870 30.68 37.40 -6.13
N ARG A 871 30.72 36.42 -7.03
CA ARG A 871 30.13 36.51 -8.37
C ARG A 871 28.61 36.32 -8.39
N ILE A 872 28.07 35.48 -7.50
CA ILE A 872 26.63 35.17 -7.45
C ILE A 872 25.86 36.09 -6.49
N GLY A 873 26.48 36.58 -5.42
CA GLY A 873 25.85 37.47 -4.43
C GLY A 873 25.56 36.82 -3.07
N TYR A 874 26.16 35.67 -2.77
CA TYR A 874 25.94 34.96 -1.50
C TYR A 874 26.76 35.56 -0.35
N GLU A 875 26.24 36.64 0.24
CA GLU A 875 26.85 37.38 1.35
C GLU A 875 27.25 36.49 2.54
N ALA A 876 26.33 35.62 3.00
CA ALA A 876 26.60 34.71 4.12
C ALA A 876 27.78 33.75 3.82
N ALA A 877 27.84 33.19 2.61
CA ALA A 877 28.94 32.32 2.20
C ALA A 877 30.26 33.10 2.12
N ALA A 878 30.25 34.31 1.54
CA ALA A 878 31.42 35.17 1.48
C ALA A 878 31.94 35.54 2.88
N HIS A 879 31.04 35.87 3.82
CA HIS A 879 31.41 36.21 5.21
C HIS A 879 32.05 35.02 5.92
N LEU A 880 31.56 33.80 5.72
CA LEU A 880 32.11 32.60 6.34
C LEU A 880 33.49 32.23 5.79
N LEU A 881 33.67 32.33 4.48
CA LEU A 881 34.96 32.08 3.82
C LEU A 881 36.01 33.12 4.24
N LEU A 882 35.63 34.41 4.33
CA LEU A 882 36.50 35.47 4.85
C LEU A 882 36.86 35.26 6.33
N ALA A 883 35.89 34.86 7.16
CA ALA A 883 36.13 34.54 8.57
C ALA A 883 37.03 33.30 8.77
N ALA A 884 37.04 32.39 7.79
CA ALA A 884 37.95 31.23 7.74
C ALA A 884 39.31 31.53 7.07
N GLY A 885 39.55 32.77 6.63
CA GLY A 885 40.86 33.23 6.17
C GLY A 885 41.12 33.18 4.66
N ALA A 886 40.08 33.03 3.82
CA ALA A 886 40.19 33.03 2.36
C ALA A 886 40.99 34.21 1.79
N ASP A 887 41.77 33.97 0.73
CA ASP A 887 42.50 35.00 -0.02
C ASP A 887 41.52 35.95 -0.74
N ILE A 888 41.30 37.07 -0.08
CA ILE A 888 40.46 38.18 -0.55
C ILE A 888 40.94 38.80 -1.88
N ASN A 889 42.20 38.56 -2.25
CA ASN A 889 42.83 39.04 -3.47
C ASN A 889 43.11 37.92 -4.48
N ALA A 890 42.57 36.71 -4.28
CA ALA A 890 42.73 35.58 -5.19
C ALA A 890 42.31 35.96 -6.62
N LYS A 891 43.16 35.65 -7.61
CA LYS A 891 42.94 36.00 -9.02
C LYS A 891 42.62 34.78 -9.85
N ASP A 892 41.53 34.85 -10.61
CA ASP A 892 41.19 33.86 -11.64
C ASP A 892 42.08 33.99 -12.89
N LYS A 893 41.88 33.11 -13.89
CA LYS A 893 42.60 33.16 -15.19
C LYS A 893 42.53 34.50 -15.93
N HIS A 894 41.54 35.34 -15.67
CA HIS A 894 41.38 36.65 -16.30
C HIS A 894 42.12 37.75 -15.51
N GLY A 895 42.57 37.45 -14.29
CA GLY A 895 43.18 38.37 -13.35
C GLY A 895 42.20 39.00 -12.37
N TRP A 896 40.92 38.57 -12.37
CA TRP A 896 39.85 39.20 -11.60
C TRP A 896 39.77 38.62 -10.19
N THR A 897 39.48 39.49 -9.21
CA THR A 897 39.37 39.19 -7.77
C THR A 897 37.92 39.07 -7.30
N PRO A 898 37.64 38.57 -6.07
CA PRO A 898 36.30 38.57 -5.50
C PRO A 898 35.60 39.94 -5.60
N LEU A 899 36.32 41.02 -5.26
CA LEU A 899 35.77 42.37 -5.37
C LEU A 899 35.44 42.74 -6.82
N TRP A 900 36.28 42.35 -7.78
CA TRP A 900 36.03 42.61 -9.20
C TRP A 900 34.75 41.93 -9.69
N TRP A 901 34.52 40.69 -9.30
CA TRP A 901 33.30 39.96 -9.63
C TRP A 901 32.05 40.49 -8.93
N ALA A 902 32.16 40.94 -7.68
CA ALA A 902 31.07 41.60 -6.95
C ALA A 902 30.71 42.97 -7.57
N THR A 903 31.71 43.79 -7.89
CA THR A 903 31.55 45.08 -8.55
C THR A 903 30.88 44.95 -9.93
N ARG A 904 31.28 43.96 -10.73
CA ARG A 904 30.73 43.70 -12.07
C ARG A 904 29.34 43.02 -12.07
N LYS A 905 28.72 42.88 -10.89
CA LYS A 905 27.41 42.22 -10.70
C LYS A 905 26.48 42.95 -9.72
N ASP A 906 26.83 44.18 -9.37
CA ASP A 906 26.16 45.03 -8.37
C ASP A 906 25.90 44.37 -7.00
N HIS A 907 26.80 43.49 -6.54
CA HIS A 907 26.67 42.83 -5.24
C HIS A 907 27.13 43.73 -4.09
N GLN A 908 26.41 44.83 -3.89
CA GLN A 908 26.74 45.93 -2.96
C GLN A 908 27.05 45.46 -1.53
N ALA A 909 26.35 44.45 -1.02
CA ALA A 909 26.59 43.89 0.31
C ALA A 909 27.95 43.17 0.41
N ILE A 910 28.32 42.39 -0.61
CA ILE A 910 29.64 41.76 -0.70
C ILE A 910 30.74 42.80 -0.92
N VAL A 911 30.49 43.85 -1.71
CA VAL A 911 31.41 44.98 -1.82
C VAL A 911 31.68 45.60 -0.44
N LYS A 912 30.63 45.92 0.34
CA LYS A 912 30.78 46.43 1.72
C LYS A 912 31.59 45.46 2.60
N LEU A 913 31.25 44.18 2.58
CA LEU A 913 31.90 43.13 3.38
C LEU A 913 33.40 42.97 3.04
N LEU A 914 33.78 43.07 1.76
CA LEU A 914 35.18 43.01 1.34
C LEU A 914 35.93 44.29 1.75
N LEU A 915 35.34 45.46 1.48
CA LEU A 915 35.92 46.78 1.78
C LEU A 915 36.02 47.11 3.28
N GLN A 916 35.28 46.41 4.14
CA GLN A 916 35.45 46.45 5.60
C GLN A 916 36.82 45.94 6.08
N THR A 917 37.62 45.32 5.19
CA THR A 917 38.97 44.85 5.54
C THR A 917 40.06 45.67 4.82
N ASP A 918 41.09 46.07 5.56
CA ASP A 918 42.28 46.75 4.99
C ASP A 918 43.14 45.86 4.08
N LYS A 919 42.77 44.59 3.90
CA LYS A 919 43.52 43.60 3.12
C LYS A 919 43.28 43.65 1.61
N VAL A 920 42.25 44.35 1.13
CA VAL A 920 41.89 44.37 -0.30
C VAL A 920 42.87 45.21 -1.12
N ASP A 921 43.38 44.63 -2.22
CA ASP A 921 44.11 45.37 -3.25
C ASP A 921 43.14 46.09 -4.20
N LEU A 922 43.04 47.40 -4.02
CA LEU A 922 42.22 48.31 -4.83
C LEU A 922 43.00 48.93 -6.00
N GLY A 923 44.31 48.71 -6.09
CA GLY A 923 45.18 49.25 -7.14
C GLY A 923 45.19 48.44 -8.44
N LEU A 924 44.45 47.34 -8.46
CA LEU A 924 44.43 46.38 -9.57
C LEU A 924 43.93 47.00 -10.88
N LYS A 925 44.64 46.64 -11.96
CA LYS A 925 44.33 47.01 -13.35
C LYS A 925 44.13 45.77 -14.22
N ASP A 926 43.25 45.87 -15.21
CA ASP A 926 43.08 44.84 -16.23
C ASP A 926 44.15 44.94 -17.34
N LYS A 927 44.05 44.06 -18.34
CA LYS A 927 44.97 44.01 -19.50
C LYS A 927 44.93 45.24 -20.43
N ASN A 928 44.06 46.20 -20.16
CA ASN A 928 43.95 47.48 -20.87
C ASN A 928 44.23 48.67 -19.92
N GLY A 929 44.78 48.42 -18.73
CA GLY A 929 45.12 49.45 -17.74
C GLY A 929 43.93 49.98 -16.92
N ARG A 930 42.71 49.45 -17.11
CA ARG A 930 41.48 49.93 -16.45
C ARG A 930 41.42 49.48 -15.00
N THR A 931 41.02 50.38 -14.10
CA THR A 931 40.84 50.03 -12.68
C THR A 931 39.44 49.45 -12.43
N LEU A 932 39.26 48.87 -11.25
CA LEU A 932 37.95 48.47 -10.73
C LEU A 932 36.90 49.61 -10.83
N LEU A 933 37.30 50.84 -10.54
CA LEU A 933 36.44 52.03 -10.63
C LEU A 933 36.06 52.37 -12.08
N SER A 934 36.96 52.14 -13.05
CA SER A 934 36.63 52.27 -14.48
C SER A 934 35.53 51.29 -14.91
N TRP A 935 35.54 50.07 -14.38
CA TRP A 935 34.50 49.07 -14.62
C TRP A 935 33.20 49.40 -13.88
N ALA A 936 33.25 49.76 -12.59
CA ALA A 936 32.08 50.18 -11.83
C ALA A 936 31.35 51.37 -12.47
N ALA A 937 32.11 52.32 -13.04
CA ALA A 937 31.59 53.47 -13.77
C ALA A 937 30.99 53.09 -15.13
N GLY A 938 31.63 52.19 -15.88
CA GLY A 938 31.13 51.74 -17.20
C GLY A 938 29.95 50.76 -17.14
N ASP A 939 29.83 49.99 -16.05
CA ASP A 939 28.69 49.11 -15.78
C ASP A 939 27.50 49.86 -15.10
N GLY A 940 27.67 51.15 -14.75
CA GLY A 940 26.61 52.01 -14.19
C GLY A 940 26.31 51.87 -12.69
N ASN A 941 27.15 51.13 -11.94
CA ASN A 941 26.86 50.71 -10.57
C ASN A 941 27.10 51.82 -9.52
N ARG A 942 26.21 52.84 -9.52
CA ARG A 942 26.28 54.07 -8.71
C ARG A 942 26.66 53.83 -7.24
N ALA A 943 25.99 52.90 -6.56
CA ALA A 943 26.22 52.63 -5.15
C ALA A 943 27.64 52.08 -4.89
N ILE A 944 28.15 51.24 -5.79
CA ILE A 944 29.50 50.68 -5.71
C ILE A 944 30.55 51.73 -6.05
N VAL A 945 30.29 52.62 -7.00
CA VAL A 945 31.14 53.79 -7.27
C VAL A 945 31.26 54.68 -6.01
N GLY A 946 30.16 54.92 -5.30
CA GLY A 946 30.16 55.59 -4.00
C GLY A 946 31.05 54.88 -2.97
N LEU A 947 30.78 53.60 -2.69
CA LEU A 947 31.54 52.79 -1.72
C LEU A 947 33.04 52.70 -2.02
N LEU A 948 33.42 52.63 -3.30
CA LEU A 948 34.81 52.61 -3.74
C LEU A 948 35.50 53.96 -3.50
N LEU A 949 34.82 55.07 -3.77
CA LEU A 949 35.34 56.42 -3.54
C LEU A 949 35.39 56.80 -2.05
N GLU A 950 34.45 56.31 -1.25
CA GLU A 950 34.43 56.46 0.22
C GLU A 950 35.69 55.90 0.89
N THR A 951 36.33 54.89 0.31
CA THR A 951 37.60 54.34 0.83
C THR A 951 38.75 55.36 0.83
N GLY A 952 38.71 56.36 -0.04
CA GLY A 952 39.82 57.31 -0.27
C GLY A 952 41.11 56.70 -0.84
N LYS A 953 41.16 55.39 -1.09
CA LYS A 953 42.36 54.64 -1.52
C LYS A 953 42.50 54.50 -3.04
N ILE A 954 41.49 54.91 -3.81
CA ILE A 954 41.42 54.76 -5.27
C ILE A 954 41.59 56.11 -5.97
N ASP A 955 42.45 56.15 -6.99
CA ASP A 955 42.58 57.31 -7.87
C ASP A 955 41.40 57.39 -8.86
N ALA A 956 40.55 58.41 -8.66
CA ALA A 956 39.40 58.70 -9.51
C ALA A 956 39.79 59.16 -10.94
N ASP A 957 41.02 59.66 -11.14
CA ASP A 957 41.56 60.10 -12.42
C ASP A 957 42.40 59.02 -13.12
N SER A 958 42.52 57.82 -12.53
CA SER A 958 43.41 56.76 -13.06
C SER A 958 43.03 56.37 -14.48
N ARG A 959 44.02 56.46 -15.38
CA ARG A 959 43.83 56.18 -16.81
C ARG A 959 44.03 54.73 -17.17
N ASP A 960 43.27 54.30 -18.17
CA ASP A 960 43.53 53.10 -18.95
C ASP A 960 44.58 53.36 -20.05
N ASP A 961 45.03 52.32 -20.75
CA ASP A 961 46.11 52.40 -21.75
C ASP A 961 45.71 53.20 -23.00
N SER A 962 44.42 53.50 -23.17
CA SER A 962 43.90 54.43 -24.19
C SER A 962 43.71 55.86 -23.64
N GLY A 963 44.16 56.13 -22.42
CA GLY A 963 44.05 57.42 -21.75
C GLY A 963 42.68 57.73 -21.13
N ARG A 964 41.74 56.77 -21.11
CA ARG A 964 40.36 56.96 -20.61
C ARG A 964 40.31 56.91 -19.09
N THR A 965 39.53 57.79 -18.47
CA THR A 965 39.25 57.82 -17.03
C THR A 965 37.92 57.11 -16.70
N PRO A 966 37.62 56.77 -15.43
CA PRO A 966 36.30 56.29 -15.02
C PRO A 966 35.14 57.20 -15.48
N LEU A 967 35.32 58.53 -15.44
CA LEU A 967 34.33 59.49 -15.92
C LEU A 967 34.05 59.34 -17.44
N PHE A 968 35.07 59.03 -18.25
CA PHE A 968 34.84 58.72 -19.67
C PHE A 968 33.94 57.50 -19.84
N PHE A 969 34.14 56.44 -19.04
CA PHE A 969 33.32 55.23 -19.11
C PHE A 969 31.88 55.46 -18.63
N ALA A 970 31.67 56.26 -17.58
CA ALA A 970 30.33 56.66 -17.12
C ALA A 970 29.54 57.47 -18.17
N VAL A 971 30.22 58.26 -19.00
CA VAL A 971 29.59 59.03 -20.10
C VAL A 971 29.45 58.19 -21.38
N SER A 972 30.10 57.02 -21.47
CA SER A 972 30.06 56.15 -22.65
C SER A 972 29.15 54.91 -22.51
N ILE A 973 28.24 54.88 -21.54
CA ILE A 973 27.35 53.73 -21.31
C ILE A 973 26.33 53.64 -22.45
N GLU A 974 26.47 52.64 -23.33
CA GLU A 974 25.48 52.37 -24.38
C GLU A 974 24.34 51.48 -23.86
N GLY A 975 23.21 52.11 -23.57
CA GLY A 975 21.88 51.50 -23.67
C GLY A 975 21.55 50.35 -22.72
N HIS A 976 21.02 50.68 -21.54
CA HIS A 976 19.70 50.23 -21.06
C HIS A 976 19.29 51.08 -19.84
N TYR A 977 18.01 51.41 -19.73
CA TYR A 977 17.43 52.24 -18.63
C TYR A 977 17.99 53.66 -18.45
N ILE A 978 18.51 54.30 -19.51
CA ILE A 978 18.40 55.76 -19.60
C ILE A 978 17.01 56.08 -20.14
N LEU A 979 16.05 56.28 -19.23
CA LEU A 979 14.90 57.13 -19.55
C LEU A 979 15.39 58.57 -19.59
N GLU A 980 14.86 59.35 -20.53
CA GLU A 980 14.98 60.80 -20.48
C GLU A 980 14.33 61.28 -19.16
N ASP A 981 14.97 62.24 -18.49
CA ASP A 981 14.58 62.81 -17.18
C ASP A 981 14.67 61.89 -15.92
N ASP A 982 15.70 61.01 -15.79
CA ASP A 982 16.09 60.48 -14.46
C ASP A 982 17.11 61.39 -13.73
N PRO A 983 16.70 62.16 -12.69
CA PRO A 983 17.60 63.02 -11.94
C PRO A 983 18.65 62.25 -11.12
N LEU A 984 18.52 60.93 -10.92
CA LEU A 984 19.53 60.12 -10.24
C LEU A 984 20.77 59.89 -11.11
N VAL A 985 20.65 59.98 -12.43
CA VAL A 985 21.79 59.96 -13.38
C VAL A 985 22.46 61.34 -13.41
N GLU A 986 21.69 62.42 -13.39
CA GLU A 986 22.21 63.78 -13.29
C GLU A 986 22.97 64.00 -11.97
N ASP A 987 22.41 63.59 -10.83
CA ASP A 987 23.05 63.61 -9.51
C ASP A 987 24.25 62.64 -9.42
N PHE A 988 24.28 61.53 -10.19
CA PHE A 988 25.46 60.66 -10.26
C PHE A 988 26.63 61.30 -11.01
N ILE A 989 26.36 61.91 -12.17
CA ILE A 989 27.36 62.66 -12.94
C ILE A 989 27.83 63.88 -12.14
N MET A 990 26.91 64.59 -11.49
CA MET A 990 27.24 65.70 -10.60
C MET A 990 28.07 65.25 -9.40
N GLN A 991 27.79 64.09 -8.78
CA GLN A 991 28.62 63.54 -7.71
C GLN A 991 30.03 63.19 -8.20
N LEU A 992 30.18 62.56 -9.38
CA LEU A 992 31.50 62.30 -9.95
C LEU A 992 32.28 63.59 -10.29
N VAL A 993 31.63 64.58 -10.91
CA VAL A 993 32.27 65.87 -11.26
C VAL A 993 32.60 66.71 -10.01
N MET A 994 31.70 66.74 -9.02
CA MET A 994 31.94 67.39 -7.72
C MET A 994 33.04 66.67 -6.95
N LEU A 995 33.14 65.34 -7.01
CA LEU A 995 34.23 64.59 -6.38
C LEU A 995 35.56 64.77 -7.13
N GLU A 996 35.57 64.90 -8.44
CA GLU A 996 36.73 65.34 -9.24
C GLU A 996 37.14 66.78 -8.87
N GLU A 997 36.19 67.67 -8.56
CA GLU A 997 36.52 69.02 -8.05
C GLU A 997 36.93 69.04 -6.57
N MET A 998 36.43 68.12 -5.75
CA MET A 998 36.85 67.93 -4.35
C MET A 998 38.23 67.27 -4.24
N SER A 999 38.58 66.31 -5.11
CA SER A 999 39.93 65.76 -5.21
C SER A 999 40.91 66.81 -5.71
N ARG A 1000 40.50 67.66 -6.69
CA ARG A 1000 41.26 68.86 -7.09
C ARG A 1000 41.40 69.89 -5.96
N LYS A 1001 40.38 70.10 -5.11
CA LYS A 1001 40.50 70.92 -3.88
C LYS A 1001 41.48 70.29 -2.88
N ARG A 1002 41.39 68.99 -2.59
CA ARG A 1002 42.34 68.28 -1.71
C ARG A 1002 43.78 68.36 -2.24
N MET A 1003 44.01 68.16 -3.55
CA MET A 1003 45.33 68.35 -4.17
C MET A 1003 45.80 69.82 -4.22
N ARG A 1004 44.89 70.80 -4.19
CA ARG A 1004 45.25 72.23 -4.02
C ARG A 1004 45.63 72.53 -2.56
N MET A 1005 44.89 72.01 -1.58
CA MET A 1005 45.20 72.20 -0.15
C MET A 1005 46.53 71.53 0.22
N ALA A 1006 46.75 70.28 -0.19
CA ALA A 1006 48.02 69.57 0.00
C ALA A 1006 49.23 70.27 -0.67
N ARG A 1007 48.99 71.11 -1.69
CA ARG A 1007 50.01 71.98 -2.31
C ARG A 1007 50.20 73.33 -1.61
N GLN A 1008 49.24 73.78 -0.79
CA GLN A 1008 49.37 74.97 0.04
C GLN A 1008 50.00 74.64 1.41
N GLU A 1009 49.76 73.44 1.93
CA GLU A 1009 50.34 72.97 3.21
C GLU A 1009 51.84 72.65 3.12
N GLN A 1010 52.39 72.40 1.93
CA GLN A 1010 53.82 72.19 1.68
C GLN A 1010 54.55 73.46 1.17
N GLY A 1011 54.12 74.65 1.63
CA GLY A 1011 54.38 75.92 0.96
C GLY A 1011 55.20 77.00 1.68
N TYR A 1012 55.93 76.71 2.78
CA TYR A 1012 56.74 77.72 3.48
C TYR A 1012 58.01 77.14 4.15
N VAL A 1013 59.13 77.88 4.06
CA VAL A 1013 60.50 77.51 4.54
C VAL A 1013 61.09 76.34 3.71
N VAL A 1014 62.31 76.36 3.14
CA VAL A 1014 63.64 76.85 3.57
C VAL A 1014 64.32 77.73 2.48
N ARG A 1015 65.37 78.49 2.86
CA ARG A 1015 66.28 79.25 1.96
C ARG A 1015 67.67 78.60 1.91
N GLN A 1016 68.33 78.69 0.74
CA GLN A 1016 69.79 78.45 0.50
C GLN A 1016 70.24 77.00 0.74
N GLU A 1017 71.05 76.37 -0.13
CA GLU A 1017 72.36 76.79 -0.64
C GLU A 1017 72.53 76.62 -2.18
N ASN A 1018 73.75 76.83 -2.69
CA ASN A 1018 74.13 76.82 -4.12
C ASN A 1018 74.46 75.36 -4.58
N ASP A 1019 74.38 74.95 -5.85
CA ASP A 1019 75.16 75.48 -6.98
C ASP A 1019 74.69 75.00 -8.38
N SER A 1020 74.98 75.81 -9.41
CA SER A 1020 75.09 75.47 -10.85
C SER A 1020 73.85 75.06 -11.70
N CYS A 1021 73.74 75.74 -12.85
CA CYS A 1021 73.11 75.35 -14.13
C CYS A 1021 71.63 74.90 -14.24
N GLN A 1022 70.77 75.90 -14.51
CA GLN A 1022 69.76 75.90 -15.60
C GLN A 1022 68.72 74.77 -15.64
N ASP A 1023 67.71 74.86 -14.77
CA ASP A 1023 66.44 74.14 -14.95
C ASP A 1023 65.37 75.06 -15.56
N THR A 1024 64.92 74.77 -16.80
CA THR A 1024 63.86 75.51 -17.51
C THR A 1024 62.67 74.61 -17.90
N GLN A 1025 62.35 73.58 -17.10
CA GLN A 1025 61.20 72.70 -17.36
C GLN A 1025 59.99 72.90 -16.43
N THR A 1026 60.11 73.66 -15.34
CA THR A 1026 59.00 73.88 -14.38
C THR A 1026 57.93 74.87 -14.85
N ALA A 1027 58.22 75.75 -15.81
CA ALA A 1027 57.23 76.65 -16.41
C ALA A 1027 56.34 75.96 -17.47
N GLY A 1028 56.89 75.04 -18.26
CA GLY A 1028 56.17 74.37 -19.36
C GLY A 1028 55.02 73.48 -18.89
N ASN A 1029 55.26 72.71 -17.82
CA ASN A 1029 54.28 71.76 -17.28
C ASN A 1029 53.03 72.41 -16.66
N VAL A 1030 53.06 73.71 -16.34
CA VAL A 1030 51.86 74.46 -15.92
C VAL A 1030 50.98 74.78 -17.12
N PHE A 1031 51.57 75.26 -18.21
CA PHE A 1031 50.85 75.56 -19.45
C PHE A 1031 50.29 74.31 -20.11
N ASP A 1032 51.06 73.22 -20.21
CA ASP A 1032 50.55 72.00 -20.84
C ASP A 1032 49.52 71.27 -19.97
N LYS A 1033 49.57 71.35 -18.64
CA LYS A 1033 48.48 70.80 -17.81
C LYS A 1033 47.17 71.57 -18.05
N ALA A 1034 47.20 72.90 -18.09
CA ALA A 1034 46.03 73.71 -18.43
C ALA A 1034 45.51 73.44 -19.87
N ARG A 1035 46.43 73.31 -20.85
CA ARG A 1035 46.10 73.03 -22.26
C ARG A 1035 45.52 71.62 -22.45
N VAL A 1036 45.99 70.62 -21.70
CA VAL A 1036 45.39 69.28 -21.73
C VAL A 1036 44.07 69.23 -20.96
N ASP A 1037 43.93 69.95 -19.84
CA ASP A 1037 42.66 70.05 -19.11
C ASP A 1037 41.56 70.72 -19.97
N PHE A 1038 41.92 71.71 -20.80
CA PHE A 1038 41.07 72.30 -21.84
C PHE A 1038 40.61 71.24 -22.87
N TRP A 1039 41.54 70.44 -23.41
CA TRP A 1039 41.18 69.34 -24.33
C TRP A 1039 40.36 68.22 -23.67
N ARG A 1040 40.53 67.94 -22.36
CA ARG A 1040 39.72 66.93 -21.66
C ARG A 1040 38.25 67.34 -21.60
N ARG A 1041 37.94 68.58 -21.24
CA ARG A 1041 36.56 69.11 -21.26
C ARG A 1041 35.97 69.00 -22.67
N ARG A 1042 36.73 69.44 -23.69
CA ARG A 1042 36.33 69.39 -25.11
C ARG A 1042 35.95 67.98 -25.59
N ILE A 1043 36.67 66.93 -25.19
CA ILE A 1043 36.38 65.55 -25.65
C ILE A 1043 35.06 65.00 -25.10
N VAL A 1044 34.76 65.30 -23.82
CA VAL A 1044 33.49 64.93 -23.18
C VAL A 1044 32.33 65.74 -23.78
N GLU A 1045 32.55 67.06 -23.94
CA GLU A 1045 31.62 68.00 -24.60
C GLU A 1045 31.25 67.53 -26.02
N MET A 1046 32.23 67.20 -26.88
CA MET A 1046 31.97 66.72 -28.24
C MET A 1046 31.26 65.36 -28.29
N HIS A 1047 31.48 64.47 -27.31
CA HIS A 1047 30.75 63.20 -27.24
C HIS A 1047 29.31 63.38 -26.75
N ALA A 1048 29.06 64.25 -25.78
CA ALA A 1048 27.70 64.62 -25.34
C ALA A 1048 26.92 65.28 -26.49
N VAL A 1049 27.55 66.20 -27.23
CA VAL A 1049 26.98 66.82 -28.45
C VAL A 1049 26.68 65.77 -29.53
N LYS A 1050 27.49 64.72 -29.66
CA LYS A 1050 27.27 63.64 -30.63
C LYS A 1050 26.18 62.63 -30.21
N ARG A 1051 25.71 62.65 -28.96
CA ARG A 1051 24.71 61.72 -28.40
C ARG A 1051 23.40 62.40 -27.96
N ASP A 1052 23.23 63.68 -28.32
CA ASP A 1052 22.08 64.54 -27.96
C ASP A 1052 21.80 64.72 -26.46
N CYS A 1053 22.84 64.64 -25.62
CA CYS A 1053 22.70 64.73 -24.17
C CYS A 1053 22.57 66.20 -23.68
N GLU A 1054 21.40 66.83 -23.91
CA GLU A 1054 21.15 68.24 -23.59
C GLU A 1054 21.51 68.60 -22.13
N THR A 1055 21.13 67.77 -21.16
CA THR A 1055 21.37 67.97 -19.71
C THR A 1055 22.86 68.10 -19.38
N VAL A 1056 23.71 67.23 -19.95
CA VAL A 1056 25.16 67.29 -19.74
C VAL A 1056 25.75 68.59 -20.30
N ILE A 1057 25.21 69.08 -21.42
CA ILE A 1057 25.65 70.34 -22.04
C ILE A 1057 25.18 71.55 -21.22
N ARG A 1058 23.93 71.56 -20.70
CA ARG A 1058 23.46 72.59 -19.76
C ARG A 1058 24.42 72.74 -18.56
N LEU A 1059 24.87 71.62 -17.98
CA LEU A 1059 25.82 71.61 -16.86
C LEU A 1059 27.24 72.08 -17.26
N LEU A 1060 27.75 71.66 -18.41
CA LEU A 1060 29.05 72.13 -18.94
C LEU A 1060 29.05 73.64 -19.24
N LEU A 1061 27.91 74.19 -19.71
CA LEU A 1061 27.73 75.63 -19.93
C LEU A 1061 27.68 76.40 -18.60
N ALA A 1062 27.00 75.87 -17.59
CA ALA A 1062 27.00 76.45 -16.24
C ALA A 1062 28.41 76.48 -15.62
N ALA A 1063 29.28 75.53 -15.99
CA ALA A 1063 30.70 75.51 -15.62
C ALA A 1063 31.62 76.47 -16.44
N GLY A 1064 31.04 77.32 -17.30
CA GLY A 1064 31.74 78.43 -17.96
C GLY A 1064 32.58 78.05 -19.19
N VAL A 1065 32.16 77.05 -19.97
CA VAL A 1065 32.85 76.63 -21.20
C VAL A 1065 32.50 77.53 -22.39
N ASP A 1066 33.49 77.89 -23.22
CA ASP A 1066 33.31 78.71 -24.42
C ASP A 1066 32.88 77.89 -25.65
N VAL A 1067 31.62 78.09 -26.04
CA VAL A 1067 30.91 77.41 -27.14
C VAL A 1067 31.38 77.76 -28.54
N ASN A 1068 32.15 78.84 -28.72
CA ASN A 1068 32.48 79.36 -30.05
C ASN A 1068 33.81 78.82 -30.59
N ALA A 1069 34.63 78.22 -29.72
CA ALA A 1069 35.95 77.73 -30.09
C ALA A 1069 35.88 76.33 -30.72
N ALA A 1070 36.52 76.16 -31.87
CA ALA A 1070 36.50 74.91 -32.63
C ALA A 1070 37.47 73.83 -32.09
N ASP A 1071 37.26 72.59 -32.52
CA ASP A 1071 38.15 71.45 -32.25
C ASP A 1071 39.30 71.34 -33.28
N LYS A 1072 39.98 70.17 -33.33
CA LYS A 1072 41.12 69.95 -34.25
C LYS A 1072 40.69 69.88 -35.72
N ASP A 1073 39.44 69.50 -35.97
CA ASP A 1073 38.85 69.34 -37.30
C ASP A 1073 37.99 70.57 -37.66
N SER A 1074 38.23 71.69 -36.95
CA SER A 1074 37.55 72.98 -37.06
C SER A 1074 36.02 72.91 -36.84
N GLN A 1075 35.51 71.89 -36.16
CA GLN A 1075 34.10 71.80 -35.77
C GLN A 1075 33.86 72.56 -34.46
N THR A 1076 32.79 73.34 -34.37
CA THR A 1076 32.29 73.91 -33.10
C THR A 1076 31.17 73.04 -32.52
N PRO A 1077 30.86 73.12 -31.21
CA PRO A 1077 29.71 72.44 -30.63
C PRO A 1077 28.41 72.66 -31.40
N LEU A 1078 28.16 73.90 -31.84
CA LEU A 1078 26.98 74.26 -32.63
C LEU A 1078 26.98 73.62 -34.03
N LEU A 1079 28.14 73.57 -34.70
CA LEU A 1079 28.27 72.96 -36.03
C LEU A 1079 28.12 71.43 -35.96
N LEU A 1080 28.66 70.80 -34.92
CA LEU A 1080 28.52 69.35 -34.70
C LEU A 1080 27.09 68.96 -34.33
N ALA A 1081 26.40 69.76 -33.50
CA ALA A 1081 24.97 69.57 -33.21
C ALA A 1081 24.11 69.72 -34.48
N ALA A 1082 24.36 70.76 -35.29
CA ALA A 1082 23.69 70.97 -36.58
C ALA A 1082 23.92 69.83 -37.58
N LYS A 1083 25.14 69.27 -37.62
CA LYS A 1083 25.50 68.14 -38.50
C LYS A 1083 24.81 66.82 -38.12
N ASN A 1084 24.46 66.63 -36.85
CA ASN A 1084 23.80 65.42 -36.35
C ASN A 1084 22.26 65.55 -36.30
N GLY A 1085 21.71 66.77 -36.35
CA GLY A 1085 20.26 67.04 -36.32
C GLY A 1085 19.69 67.39 -34.94
N ASN A 1086 20.56 67.72 -33.98
CA ASN A 1086 20.26 67.77 -32.54
C ASN A 1086 19.55 69.07 -32.13
N GLU A 1087 18.27 69.19 -32.49
CA GLU A 1087 17.52 70.46 -32.49
C GLU A 1087 17.40 71.12 -31.11
N ALA A 1088 17.37 70.33 -30.02
CA ALA A 1088 17.32 70.84 -28.65
C ALA A 1088 18.65 71.54 -28.26
N ILE A 1089 19.78 70.86 -28.47
CA ILE A 1089 21.13 71.42 -28.25
C ILE A 1089 21.35 72.66 -29.11
N ILE A 1090 20.91 72.64 -30.38
CA ILE A 1090 21.03 73.79 -31.28
C ILE A 1090 20.30 75.02 -30.71
N LYS A 1091 19.04 74.86 -30.26
CA LYS A 1091 18.28 75.94 -29.61
C LYS A 1091 18.97 76.45 -28.34
N LEU A 1092 19.49 75.56 -27.51
CA LEU A 1092 20.13 75.94 -26.25
C LEU A 1092 21.46 76.70 -26.46
N LEU A 1093 22.28 76.28 -27.42
CA LEU A 1093 23.50 77.01 -27.81
C LEU A 1093 23.18 78.35 -28.49
N GLN A 1094 22.13 78.44 -29.32
CA GLN A 1094 21.71 79.71 -29.93
C GLN A 1094 21.24 80.76 -28.92
N GLN A 1095 20.62 80.34 -27.81
CA GLN A 1095 20.20 81.25 -26.73
C GLN A 1095 21.40 81.89 -26.02
N THR A 1096 22.47 81.14 -25.73
CA THR A 1096 23.66 81.71 -25.07
C THR A 1096 24.41 82.69 -25.99
N VAL A 1097 24.48 82.39 -27.29
CA VAL A 1097 25.08 83.27 -28.32
C VAL A 1097 24.29 84.58 -28.50
N THR A 1098 22.95 84.54 -28.50
CA THR A 1098 22.15 85.78 -28.64
C THR A 1098 22.22 86.69 -27.40
N CYS A 1099 22.46 86.15 -26.21
CA CYS A 1099 22.73 86.93 -24.99
C CYS A 1099 24.09 87.66 -25.05
N THR A 1100 25.17 86.97 -25.45
CA THR A 1100 26.51 87.58 -25.52
C THR A 1100 26.64 88.64 -26.61
N ILE A 1101 25.97 88.46 -27.76
CA ILE A 1101 25.93 89.49 -28.83
C ILE A 1101 25.17 90.75 -28.38
N LYS A 1102 24.03 90.61 -27.67
CA LYS A 1102 23.29 91.76 -27.13
C LYS A 1102 24.08 92.56 -26.09
N ALA A 1103 24.90 91.90 -25.28
CA ALA A 1103 25.84 92.58 -24.38
C ALA A 1103 26.94 93.34 -25.16
N SER A 1104 27.48 92.73 -26.20
CA SER A 1104 28.61 93.25 -27.00
C SER A 1104 28.25 94.45 -27.89
N LEU A 1105 26.99 94.58 -28.30
CA LEU A 1105 26.52 95.72 -29.09
C LEU A 1105 26.37 96.99 -28.24
N LYS A 1106 25.90 96.88 -26.99
CA LYS A 1106 25.84 98.02 -26.04
C LYS A 1106 27.22 98.63 -25.76
N THR A 1107 28.29 97.84 -25.78
CA THR A 1107 29.66 98.33 -25.58
C THR A 1107 30.34 98.89 -26.84
N LYS A 1108 29.73 98.78 -28.03
CA LYS A 1108 30.24 99.42 -29.26
C LYS A 1108 29.71 100.83 -29.48
N GLN A 1109 28.43 101.12 -29.19
CA GLN A 1109 27.89 102.49 -29.34
C GLN A 1109 28.60 103.51 -28.43
N ASN A 1110 28.96 103.11 -27.20
CA ASN A 1110 29.74 103.95 -26.26
C ASN A 1110 31.23 104.10 -26.63
N ARG A 1111 31.70 103.56 -27.77
CA ARG A 1111 33.12 103.63 -28.20
C ARG A 1111 33.35 104.50 -29.44
N THR A 1112 32.31 105.13 -30.00
CA THR A 1112 32.42 105.98 -31.20
C THR A 1112 32.62 107.48 -30.92
N GLU A 1113 32.59 107.91 -29.66
CA GLU A 1113 32.76 109.34 -29.28
C GLU A 1113 34.13 109.68 -28.66
N GLN A 1114 35.04 108.72 -28.52
CA GLN A 1114 36.39 108.95 -27.98
C GLN A 1114 37.46 108.46 -28.96
N ASN A 1115 38.52 109.27 -29.09
CA ASN A 1115 39.73 109.07 -29.91
C ASN A 1115 39.57 109.27 -31.42
N LYS A 1116 39.30 110.52 -31.84
CA LYS A 1116 39.91 111.11 -33.04
C LYS A 1116 41.18 111.88 -32.63
N THR A 1117 42.35 111.52 -33.18
CA THR A 1117 43.51 112.42 -33.40
C THR A 1117 44.58 111.70 -34.23
N THR A 1118 45.24 112.42 -35.15
CA THR A 1118 46.49 112.09 -35.89
C THR A 1118 46.50 110.77 -36.69
N ASP A 1119 46.41 110.76 -38.03
CA ASP A 1119 47.41 111.21 -39.05
C ASP A 1119 48.57 110.21 -39.23
N THR A 1120 49.00 109.79 -40.45
CA THR A 1120 48.70 110.27 -41.82
C THR A 1120 48.95 109.20 -42.91
N HIS A 1121 48.38 109.39 -44.12
CA HIS A 1121 48.79 108.83 -45.44
C HIS A 1121 48.74 107.30 -45.69
N ASN A 1122 47.81 106.83 -46.56
CA ASN A 1122 47.97 106.52 -48.01
C ASN A 1122 48.55 105.13 -48.31
N SER A 1123 48.10 104.37 -49.32
CA SER A 1123 46.94 104.52 -50.25
C SER A 1123 46.75 103.21 -51.05
N GLY A 1124 45.52 102.74 -51.29
CA GLY A 1124 45.32 101.56 -52.15
C GLY A 1124 43.96 100.87 -52.03
N SER A 1125 42.96 101.39 -52.73
CA SER A 1125 41.70 100.72 -53.12
C SER A 1125 41.62 100.74 -54.67
N PRO A 1126 40.72 100.02 -55.38
CA PRO A 1126 39.41 99.54 -54.92
C PRO A 1126 38.91 98.19 -55.51
N THR A 1127 37.62 97.89 -55.26
CA THR A 1127 36.67 97.06 -56.07
C THR A 1127 36.95 95.54 -56.18
N ASP A 1128 35.93 94.65 -56.21
CA ASP A 1128 34.48 94.84 -56.42
C ASP A 1128 33.58 94.11 -55.41
N LEU A 1129 32.30 94.53 -55.37
CA LEU A 1129 31.17 93.80 -54.80
C LEU A 1129 30.04 93.75 -55.84
N PRO A 1130 29.50 92.56 -56.12
CA PRO A 1130 28.09 92.30 -55.79
C PRO A 1130 27.92 90.93 -55.09
N GLY A 1131 26.76 90.54 -54.56
CA GLY A 1131 25.47 91.21 -54.42
C GLY A 1131 24.46 90.21 -53.85
N PHE A 1132 23.54 90.63 -52.97
CA PHE A 1132 22.58 89.73 -52.32
C PHE A 1132 21.37 89.45 -53.23
N GLU A 1133 21.07 88.17 -53.48
CA GLU A 1133 19.74 87.69 -53.91
C GLU A 1133 19.30 86.48 -53.06
N SER A 1134 18.06 86.01 -53.26
CA SER A 1134 17.25 85.32 -52.24
C SER A 1134 17.56 83.83 -51.96
N PHE A 1135 17.31 83.42 -50.71
CA PHE A 1135 17.34 82.02 -50.26
C PHE A 1135 16.18 81.17 -50.81
N PRO A 1136 16.38 79.87 -51.10
CA PRO A 1136 15.30 78.90 -51.31
C PRO A 1136 14.52 78.57 -50.04
N ALA A 1137 13.35 77.93 -50.18
CA ALA A 1137 12.38 77.76 -49.09
C ALA A 1137 12.40 76.37 -48.42
N THR A 1138 13.13 75.39 -48.98
CA THR A 1138 13.16 74.01 -48.48
C THR A 1138 14.56 73.40 -48.36
N PRO A 1139 14.77 72.40 -47.46
CA PRO A 1139 16.06 71.71 -47.33
C PRO A 1139 16.53 70.99 -48.61
N HIS A 1140 15.61 70.57 -49.48
CA HIS A 1140 15.94 69.87 -50.72
C HIS A 1140 16.60 70.81 -51.74
N GLU A 1141 16.14 72.06 -51.83
CA GLU A 1141 16.75 73.07 -52.70
C GLU A 1141 18.14 73.49 -52.18
N ALA A 1142 18.30 73.59 -50.86
CA ALA A 1142 19.60 73.83 -50.24
C ALA A 1142 20.60 72.68 -50.52
N PHE A 1143 20.14 71.43 -50.57
CA PHE A 1143 20.96 70.27 -50.92
C PHE A 1143 21.36 70.23 -52.40
N GLU A 1144 20.42 70.50 -53.33
CA GLU A 1144 20.69 70.66 -54.76
C GLU A 1144 21.69 71.80 -55.03
N GLN A 1145 21.51 72.96 -54.39
CA GLN A 1145 22.39 74.11 -54.55
C GLN A 1145 23.77 73.88 -53.91
N TRP A 1146 23.86 73.08 -52.85
CA TRP A 1146 25.14 72.61 -52.30
C TRP A 1146 25.83 71.62 -53.23
N LEU A 1147 25.11 70.65 -53.82
CA LEU A 1147 25.63 69.69 -54.80
C LEU A 1147 26.20 70.38 -56.05
N SER A 1148 25.46 71.33 -56.61
CA SER A 1148 25.89 72.11 -57.78
C SER A 1148 27.18 72.90 -57.48
N ASN A 1149 27.26 73.53 -56.31
CA ASN A 1149 28.48 74.21 -55.85
C ASN A 1149 29.64 73.22 -55.57
N ALA A 1150 29.39 72.06 -54.99
CA ALA A 1150 30.42 71.06 -54.69
C ALA A 1150 31.05 70.46 -55.97
N ILE A 1151 30.26 70.33 -57.04
CA ILE A 1151 30.74 69.97 -58.38
C ILE A 1151 31.53 71.13 -59.01
N ALA A 1152 31.03 72.37 -58.91
CA ALA A 1152 31.72 73.56 -59.43
C ALA A 1152 33.08 73.85 -58.76
N TYR A 1153 33.24 73.49 -57.49
CA TYR A 1153 34.52 73.57 -56.75
C TYR A 1153 35.34 72.26 -56.78
N GLY A 1154 34.96 71.27 -57.58
CA GLY A 1154 35.80 70.09 -57.89
C GLY A 1154 36.02 69.12 -56.72
N VAL A 1155 35.06 68.99 -55.80
CA VAL A 1155 35.24 68.21 -54.56
C VAL A 1155 34.95 66.70 -54.74
N VAL A 1156 34.20 66.30 -55.79
CA VAL A 1156 33.83 64.90 -56.07
C VAL A 1156 33.77 64.63 -57.58
N GLU A 1157 34.35 63.51 -58.05
CA GLU A 1157 34.15 62.99 -59.42
C GLU A 1157 32.98 61.98 -59.49
N PRO A 1158 32.26 61.88 -60.62
CA PRO A 1158 31.07 61.04 -60.75
C PRO A 1158 31.36 59.62 -61.27
N HIS A 1159 30.64 58.61 -60.79
CA HIS A 1159 29.93 57.65 -61.68
C HIS A 1159 28.93 56.70 -60.97
N ALA A 1160 27.75 56.59 -61.58
CA ALA A 1160 26.88 55.40 -61.68
C ALA A 1160 26.41 54.64 -60.41
N MET A 1161 25.22 55.06 -59.97
CA MET A 1161 24.17 54.24 -59.33
C MET A 1161 23.82 52.89 -60.02
N VAL A 1162 23.43 51.89 -59.21
CA VAL A 1162 22.18 51.06 -59.31
C VAL A 1162 22.10 49.79 -60.23
N LEU A 1163 21.31 48.79 -59.75
CA LEU A 1163 20.89 47.47 -60.34
C LEU A 1163 21.98 46.36 -60.45
N SER A 1164 21.71 45.04 -60.38
CA SER A 1164 20.54 44.28 -59.85
C SER A 1164 20.76 42.75 -59.79
N THR A 1165 20.27 42.09 -58.73
CA THR A 1165 19.62 40.73 -58.66
C THR A 1165 20.25 39.45 -59.27
N VAL A 1166 20.05 38.32 -58.55
CA VAL A 1166 19.96 36.91 -59.06
C VAL A 1166 21.31 36.27 -59.51
N SER A 1167 21.65 35.00 -59.20
CA SER A 1167 21.07 33.97 -58.29
C SER A 1167 21.98 32.71 -58.21
N LYS A 1168 22.04 32.06 -57.03
CA LYS A 1168 22.41 30.64 -56.80
C LYS A 1168 23.88 30.20 -57.06
N ASP A 1169 24.38 29.09 -56.50
CA ASP A 1169 23.75 28.03 -55.68
C ASP A 1169 24.65 27.55 -54.51
N ASN A 1170 24.12 26.63 -53.67
CA ASN A 1170 24.75 25.91 -52.52
C ASN A 1170 24.78 26.62 -51.15
N ALA A 1171 23.65 26.48 -50.44
CA ALA A 1171 23.48 26.60 -48.97
C ALA A 1171 23.55 25.18 -48.32
N PRO A 1172 23.15 24.89 -47.06
CA PRO A 1172 22.63 25.71 -45.95
C PRO A 1172 23.52 25.58 -44.66
N ASP A 1173 23.23 26.05 -43.45
CA ASP A 1173 21.97 26.45 -42.79
C ASP A 1173 22.08 27.74 -41.97
N ALA A 1174 21.14 28.66 -42.23
CA ALA A 1174 20.72 29.70 -41.30
C ALA A 1174 19.27 30.07 -41.60
N ARG A 1175 18.36 29.88 -40.64
CA ARG A 1175 16.97 30.35 -40.73
C ARG A 1175 16.54 31.00 -39.44
N VAL A 1176 16.31 32.32 -39.49
CA VAL A 1176 15.60 33.06 -38.46
C VAL A 1176 14.13 32.67 -38.51
N LEU A 1177 13.53 32.35 -37.36
CA LEU A 1177 12.08 32.30 -37.20
C LEU A 1177 11.61 33.59 -36.54
N ILE A 1178 10.63 34.24 -37.16
CA ILE A 1178 9.98 35.45 -36.65
C ILE A 1178 8.81 35.01 -35.77
N LEU A 1179 8.75 35.52 -34.54
CA LEU A 1179 7.56 35.41 -33.70
C LEU A 1179 6.58 36.53 -34.06
N LYS A 1180 5.30 36.17 -34.24
CA LYS A 1180 4.21 37.16 -34.28
C LYS A 1180 2.89 36.55 -33.80
N ASP A 1181 2.33 37.20 -32.77
CA ASP A 1181 1.00 37.09 -32.17
C ASP A 1181 0.40 35.71 -31.84
N VAL A 1182 -0.49 35.75 -30.84
CA VAL A 1182 -1.16 34.61 -30.20
C VAL A 1182 -2.65 34.74 -30.45
N ASP A 1183 -3.36 33.67 -30.86
CA ASP A 1183 -4.61 33.36 -30.16
C ASP A 1183 -5.19 31.93 -30.31
N SER A 1184 -5.71 31.44 -29.17
CA SER A 1184 -6.68 30.37 -28.92
C SER A 1184 -6.52 28.95 -29.54
N ARG A 1185 -6.59 27.95 -28.63
CA ARG A 1185 -6.88 26.50 -28.83
C ARG A 1185 -5.69 25.61 -29.28
N GLY A 1186 -5.71 24.33 -28.85
CA GLY A 1186 -4.69 23.30 -29.15
C GLY A 1186 -4.80 22.71 -30.58
N TRP A 1187 -4.08 21.65 -30.97
CA TRP A 1187 -3.52 20.51 -30.20
C TRP A 1187 -2.33 19.83 -30.95
N HIS A 1188 -1.47 19.10 -30.22
CA HIS A 1188 -0.53 18.05 -30.71
C HIS A 1188 0.52 18.49 -31.78
N PHE A 1189 1.60 17.74 -32.06
CA PHE A 1189 1.68 16.52 -32.89
C PHE A 1189 2.93 15.66 -32.60
N ALA A 1190 2.96 14.44 -33.16
CA ALA A 1190 4.05 13.47 -33.03
C ALA A 1190 5.10 13.56 -34.16
N ILE A 1191 6.30 13.02 -33.92
CA ILE A 1191 7.37 12.84 -34.91
C ILE A 1191 7.54 11.35 -35.23
N LYS A 1192 7.74 11.00 -36.50
CA LYS A 1192 7.99 9.63 -36.98
C LYS A 1192 9.22 9.62 -37.88
N ALA A 1193 10.13 8.66 -37.68
CA ALA A 1193 11.43 8.62 -38.35
C ALA A 1193 11.65 7.33 -39.20
N ALA A 1194 12.47 7.47 -40.24
CA ALA A 1194 13.20 6.42 -40.97
C ALA A 1194 14.42 7.14 -41.61
N SER A 1195 15.70 6.84 -41.33
CA SER A 1195 16.45 5.57 -41.49
C SER A 1195 16.81 5.26 -42.96
N PRO A 1196 17.87 4.48 -43.28
CA PRO A 1196 18.72 3.68 -42.37
C PRO A 1196 20.26 3.78 -42.58
N LYS A 1197 20.98 3.03 -41.72
CA LYS A 1197 22.41 2.65 -41.73
C LYS A 1197 23.43 3.67 -41.24
N GLY A 1198 23.96 3.38 -40.04
CA GLY A 1198 25.02 4.08 -39.34
C GLY A 1198 25.36 3.38 -38.01
N GLU A 1199 25.41 2.05 -38.01
CA GLU A 1199 25.54 1.22 -36.80
C GLU A 1199 26.97 1.19 -36.24
N GLN A 1200 27.37 2.27 -35.57
CA GLN A 1200 28.38 2.32 -34.50
C GLN A 1200 28.33 3.71 -33.85
N ILE A 1201 28.54 3.79 -32.53
CA ILE A 1201 28.13 4.92 -31.65
C ILE A 1201 26.61 4.87 -31.34
N ALA A 1202 26.20 3.80 -30.66
CA ALA A 1202 24.86 3.61 -30.10
C ALA A 1202 24.90 3.05 -28.66
N ASN A 1203 25.89 3.51 -27.88
CA ASN A 1203 26.00 3.37 -26.43
C ASN A 1203 26.62 4.67 -25.90
N ASN A 1204 26.29 5.07 -24.67
CA ASN A 1204 26.63 6.35 -24.02
C ASN A 1204 25.92 7.60 -24.58
N CYS A 1205 24.58 7.64 -24.49
CA CYS A 1205 23.81 8.88 -24.24
C CYS A 1205 22.31 8.60 -23.99
N GLN A 1206 21.94 8.00 -22.85
CA GLN A 1206 20.51 7.87 -22.48
C GLN A 1206 20.20 8.00 -20.96
N VAL A 1207 20.95 8.85 -20.25
CA VAL A 1207 20.57 9.31 -18.89
C VAL A 1207 20.84 10.82 -18.77
N ALA A 1208 19.93 11.67 -19.28
CA ALA A 1208 19.89 13.13 -18.99
C ALA A 1208 18.67 13.86 -19.64
N SER A 1209 17.43 13.40 -19.45
CA SER A 1209 16.26 14.05 -20.09
C SER A 1209 14.98 14.12 -19.24
N THR A 1210 15.12 14.18 -17.91
CA THR A 1210 13.95 14.17 -17.00
C THR A 1210 14.02 15.09 -15.77
N PHE A 1211 14.81 16.18 -15.77
CA PHE A 1211 14.76 17.17 -14.67
C PHE A 1211 15.14 18.62 -15.05
N TYR A 1212 14.31 19.30 -15.86
CA TYR A 1212 14.40 20.77 -16.02
C TYR A 1212 13.08 21.52 -16.25
N TRP A 1213 11.91 20.89 -16.06
CA TRP A 1213 10.59 21.50 -16.33
C TRP A 1213 9.54 21.25 -15.23
N LYS A 1214 9.96 21.29 -13.95
CA LYS A 1214 9.02 21.33 -12.80
C LYS A 1214 9.23 22.49 -11.82
N GLU A 1215 10.46 22.92 -11.57
CA GLU A 1215 10.70 23.82 -10.43
C GLU A 1215 10.49 25.33 -10.70
N GLN A 1216 10.61 25.80 -11.95
CA GLN A 1216 10.19 27.17 -12.28
C GLN A 1216 8.67 27.38 -12.19
N ALA A 1217 7.86 26.31 -12.27
CA ALA A 1217 6.41 26.41 -12.12
C ALA A 1217 5.95 26.57 -10.65
N ARG A 1218 6.83 26.36 -9.66
CA ARG A 1218 6.49 26.42 -8.23
C ARG A 1218 6.85 27.76 -7.56
N GLN A 1219 7.89 28.44 -8.06
CA GLN A 1219 8.36 29.73 -7.50
C GLN A 1219 7.45 30.93 -7.80
N ILE A 1220 6.62 30.87 -8.86
CA ILE A 1220 5.77 32.01 -9.31
C ILE A 1220 4.43 32.08 -8.52
N ARG A 1221 4.35 31.47 -7.32
CA ARG A 1221 3.14 31.53 -6.46
C ARG A 1221 3.34 31.99 -5.02
N LEU A 1222 4.54 32.46 -4.65
CA LEU A 1222 4.84 32.95 -3.28
C LEU A 1222 5.55 34.31 -3.19
N ARG A 1223 5.58 35.12 -4.26
CA ARG A 1223 5.87 36.57 -4.19
C ARG A 1223 4.71 37.40 -4.71
N GLY A 1224 3.65 37.41 -3.90
CA GLY A 1224 2.40 38.16 -4.13
C GLY A 1224 1.83 38.77 -2.86
N ARG A 1225 2.71 39.24 -1.95
CA ARG A 1225 2.38 40.05 -0.75
C ARG A 1225 3.65 40.62 -0.11
N ALA A 1226 4.00 41.84 -0.49
CA ALA A 1226 4.77 42.82 0.25
C ALA A 1226 4.37 44.19 -0.33
#